data_AF-A0AAD4DZG0-F1
#
_entry.id   AF-A0AAD4DZG0-F1
#
_cell.length_a   1.000
_cell.length_b   1.000
_cell.length_c   1.000
_cell.angle_alpha   90.00
_cell.angle_beta   90.00
_cell.angle_gamma   90.00
#
_symmetry.space_group_name_H-M   'P 1'
#
loop_
_entity.id
_entity.type
_entity.pdbx_description
1 polymer ?
#
loop_
_entity_poly.entity_id
_entity_poly.type
_entity_poly.pdbx_seq_one_letter_code
_entity_poly.pdbx_strand_id
1 'polypeptide(L)'
;MNQILVPTSPILVPMNQILPAHELDDIKVEHHPHSQIPSTVHRFSEFSRSCPTEDYVPRNDSPWEPFCTRLDFEVAEIALEAAMTKDQTNRLINLIHRSASGNDTFTLQNHDEVRSLWDLALQHYTRFQNDAVSVPLRNEVLEFDMHYRPLWDWVLDLLRDKRLAPHFVFDAQCLSKFNGERFVRFIDEPWTADVFWKAQSQLPPNAKPLAFILYADKSKLSSFGSQKGYPIIARIANLPVHIRNSNTALGGGRVVGWLPIIVEDQEHAKKKNYVDFKNAVWHTSFYQLLASAIGLNAGDGIRRHLWPLIIILSVDYEEQENFQCPTSSPFSATHELHTSHQSEDILRTARSKPSEKEKEDHLKAFSLRNIENVFSRILHVDVHRALSFDRLHTNKEGLWGDHLWKEVKFWILDLGREAAVKLDKKFMIIFAAQDILTSSHCKLGQLLLRCIHYYVEFDIYVSLEVHTEDTIAAGRLALQKFSEMMDEYIAQSHPETNKNWNFPKKHLVSHAFDDILAKGVTHNYSTKPNEKMHGSLQKIYLQRTNFKNVASQILHYDEWLLTSTSMCSELDELDKYNQRDTCDPETNEVLDDSDAGTSKSTTIHAHLGSRQGNNSFSDIMHLHGTDRAFTNFRMKLNDFLNGFLPQNNIPLPDGRCIHMQAEDTFYGSPRYDCVIVNTANTPFFARLIYMFTCLVGGTEFPLALIQPYDVGIANSRRRRDNDMGLWRMRAKPRSSSEIISVRSIVRGAALTRNPETDGDYFVIHTVDTDMFLRVKALQASAQPL
;
A
#
# COMPACT_ATOMS: atom_id res chain seq x y z
N MET A 1 -80.60 36.34 -0.56
CA MET A 1 -80.78 35.21 -1.50
C MET A 1 -79.69 35.29 -2.56
N ASN A 2 -79.01 34.16 -2.78
CA ASN A 2 -78.16 33.76 -3.91
C ASN A 2 -77.72 34.84 -4.93
N GLN A 3 -76.40 34.97 -5.09
CA GLN A 3 -75.79 34.57 -6.37
C GLN A 3 -74.38 34.01 -6.15
N ILE A 4 -74.05 33.00 -6.96
CA ILE A 4 -72.82 32.20 -6.89
C ILE A 4 -71.79 32.85 -7.82
N LEU A 5 -70.56 33.04 -7.35
CA LEU A 5 -69.43 33.42 -8.21
C LEU A 5 -68.43 32.25 -8.32
N VAL A 6 -68.02 32.00 -9.56
CA VAL A 6 -67.19 30.86 -9.99
C VAL A 6 -65.72 31.15 -9.65
N PRO A 7 -64.94 30.17 -9.15
CA PRO A 7 -63.53 30.39 -8.81
C PRO A 7 -62.64 30.51 -10.05
N THR A 8 -61.74 31.49 -10.04
CA THR A 8 -60.69 31.68 -11.05
C THR A 8 -59.55 30.68 -10.91
N SER A 9 -58.93 30.33 -12.04
CA SER A 9 -57.94 29.25 -12.20
C SER A 9 -56.71 29.35 -11.29
N PRO A 10 -56.12 28.20 -10.87
CA PRO A 10 -54.87 28.19 -10.13
C PRO A 10 -53.67 28.58 -11.00
N ILE A 11 -52.71 29.26 -10.39
CA ILE A 11 -51.44 29.66 -11.02
C ILE A 11 -50.59 28.40 -11.28
N LEU A 12 -50.22 28.17 -12.54
CA LEU A 12 -49.25 27.15 -12.94
C LEU A 12 -47.86 27.54 -12.44
N VAL A 13 -47.39 26.87 -11.39
CA VAL A 13 -45.97 26.86 -11.00
C VAL A 13 -45.21 25.97 -11.99
N PRO A 14 -44.08 26.42 -12.60
CA PRO A 14 -43.33 25.59 -13.54
C PRO A 14 -42.75 24.34 -12.87
N MET A 15 -43.31 23.18 -13.18
CA MET A 15 -42.81 21.89 -12.75
C MET A 15 -41.64 21.48 -13.66
N ASN A 16 -40.43 21.95 -13.34
CA ASN A 16 -39.16 21.45 -13.89
C ASN A 16 -37.98 21.88 -13.01
N GLN A 17 -37.90 21.33 -11.79
CA GLN A 17 -36.60 21.17 -11.15
C GLN A 17 -35.88 20.03 -11.85
N ILE A 18 -35.05 20.39 -12.83
CA ILE A 18 -34.08 19.47 -13.42
C ILE A 18 -33.11 19.11 -12.28
N LEU A 19 -33.19 17.88 -11.78
CA LEU A 19 -32.12 17.31 -10.95
C LEU A 19 -30.81 17.45 -11.74
N PRO A 20 -29.73 18.01 -11.15
CA PRO A 20 -28.48 18.17 -11.89
C PRO A 20 -28.01 16.79 -12.36
N ALA A 21 -27.74 16.68 -13.66
CA ALA A 21 -27.15 15.48 -14.23
C ALA A 21 -25.78 15.24 -13.57
N HIS A 22 -25.53 14.00 -13.15
CA HIS A 22 -24.23 13.63 -12.60
C HIS A 22 -23.13 13.87 -13.64
N GLU A 23 -22.02 14.45 -13.20
CA GLU A 23 -20.84 14.60 -14.03
C GLU A 23 -19.96 13.36 -13.92
N LEU A 24 -19.15 13.14 -14.96
CA LEU A 24 -18.14 12.10 -14.97
C LEU A 24 -17.27 12.25 -13.71
N ASP A 25 -17.04 11.13 -13.04
CA ASP A 25 -16.27 10.99 -11.81
C ASP A 25 -16.95 11.43 -10.49
N ASP A 26 -18.19 11.93 -10.50
CA ASP A 26 -18.97 12.19 -9.27
C ASP A 26 -18.99 10.96 -8.32
N ILE A 27 -18.85 11.19 -7.02
CA ILE A 27 -18.76 10.14 -6.00
C ILE A 27 -20.02 10.07 -5.15
N LYS A 28 -20.68 8.91 -5.15
CA LYS A 28 -21.80 8.59 -4.26
C LYS A 28 -21.31 7.84 -3.02
N VAL A 29 -21.73 8.30 -1.85
CA VAL A 29 -21.52 7.64 -0.56
C VAL A 29 -22.88 7.15 -0.04
N GLU A 30 -23.00 5.84 0.18
CA GLU A 30 -24.20 5.24 0.79
C GLU A 30 -23.81 4.62 2.12
N HIS A 31 -24.37 5.12 3.22
CA HIS A 31 -24.12 4.55 4.54
C HIS A 31 -25.06 3.34 4.79
N HIS A 32 -24.60 2.40 5.61
CA HIS A 32 -25.42 1.25 6.02
C HIS A 32 -26.75 1.71 6.64
N PRO A 33 -27.91 1.05 6.41
CA PRO A 33 -29.20 1.48 6.95
C PRO A 33 -29.25 1.68 8.48
N HIS A 34 -28.50 0.88 9.25
CA HIS A 34 -28.34 1.05 10.71
C HIS A 34 -27.54 2.30 11.13
N SER A 35 -26.98 3.06 10.18
CA SER A 35 -26.37 4.37 10.45
C SER A 35 -27.42 5.47 10.64
N GLN A 36 -28.56 5.36 9.95
CA GLN A 36 -29.56 6.43 9.76
C GLN A 36 -29.01 7.70 9.06
N ILE A 37 -27.82 7.62 8.46
CA ILE A 37 -27.22 8.70 7.68
C ILE A 37 -27.70 8.58 6.22
N PRO A 38 -28.24 9.64 5.60
CA PRO A 38 -28.70 9.60 4.21
C PRO A 38 -27.52 9.48 3.23
N SER A 39 -27.76 8.88 2.06
CA SER A 39 -26.78 8.84 0.98
C SER A 39 -26.49 10.24 0.44
N THR A 40 -25.23 10.51 0.11
CA THR A 40 -24.76 11.79 -0.45
C THR A 40 -24.06 11.58 -1.79
N VAL A 41 -24.00 12.63 -2.62
CA VAL A 41 -23.22 12.67 -3.86
C VAL A 41 -22.35 13.92 -3.81
N HIS A 42 -21.06 13.75 -4.08
CA HIS A 42 -20.03 14.79 -4.04
C HIS A 42 -19.37 14.91 -5.41
N ARG A 43 -18.94 16.12 -5.79
CA ARG A 43 -18.07 16.26 -6.97
C ARG A 43 -16.74 15.58 -6.71
N PHE A 44 -16.10 15.07 -7.76
CA PHE A 44 -14.79 14.42 -7.61
C PHE A 44 -13.74 15.33 -6.97
N SER A 45 -13.78 16.64 -7.28
CA SER A 45 -12.91 17.67 -6.70
C SER A 45 -13.18 18.00 -5.24
N GLU A 46 -14.38 17.67 -4.73
CA GLU A 46 -14.85 17.96 -3.36
C GLU A 46 -14.79 16.72 -2.47
N PHE A 47 -14.64 15.53 -3.04
CA PHE A 47 -14.65 14.27 -2.30
C PHE A 47 -13.32 13.98 -1.59
N SER A 48 -13.26 14.28 -0.29
CA SER A 48 -12.18 13.84 0.59
C SER A 48 -12.59 12.62 1.43
N ARG A 49 -11.73 11.60 1.53
CA ARG A 49 -11.87 10.53 2.55
C ARG A 49 -11.45 10.99 3.94
N SER A 50 -10.59 12.00 4.02
CA SER A 50 -10.49 12.83 5.21
C SER A 50 -11.90 13.35 5.52
N CYS A 51 -12.35 13.22 6.76
CA CYS A 51 -13.20 14.28 7.31
C CYS A 51 -12.51 15.60 6.98
N PRO A 52 -13.21 16.66 6.50
CA PRO A 52 -12.55 17.93 6.28
C PRO A 52 -11.80 18.31 7.55
N THR A 53 -10.48 18.22 7.49
CA THR A 53 -9.63 19.14 8.22
C THR A 53 -10.09 20.48 7.72
N GLU A 54 -10.81 21.22 8.56
CA GLU A 54 -11.16 22.61 8.28
C GLU A 54 -9.88 23.29 7.78
N ASP A 55 -9.96 23.94 6.61
CA ASP A 55 -8.79 24.56 5.98
C ASP A 55 -8.19 25.59 6.93
N TYR A 56 -7.12 25.20 7.63
CA TYR A 56 -6.38 26.10 8.51
C TYR A 56 -5.08 26.51 7.82
N VAL A 57 -5.05 27.77 7.37
CA VAL A 57 -3.90 28.39 6.72
C VAL A 57 -2.79 28.68 7.75
N PRO A 58 -1.58 28.11 7.59
CA PRO A 58 -0.39 28.54 8.35
C PRO A 58 0.08 29.93 7.89
N ARG A 59 0.69 30.71 8.79
CA ARG A 59 0.74 32.18 8.69
C ARG A 59 2.10 32.85 8.99
N ASN A 60 3.25 32.13 8.97
CA ASN A 60 4.55 32.71 9.39
C ASN A 60 5.83 32.06 8.78
N ASP A 61 6.93 32.82 8.84
CA ASP A 61 8.11 32.78 7.95
C ASP A 61 9.37 32.08 8.50
N SER A 62 9.27 31.44 9.68
CA SER A 62 10.38 30.69 10.31
C SER A 62 10.08 29.18 10.30
N PRO A 63 10.29 28.44 9.20
CA PRO A 63 9.96 27.01 9.14
C PRO A 63 10.88 26.11 9.98
N TRP A 64 11.96 26.67 10.53
CA TRP A 64 12.80 26.05 11.55
C TRP A 64 12.45 26.52 12.98
N GLU A 65 11.52 27.44 13.20
CA GLU A 65 10.97 27.60 14.56
C GLU A 65 10.27 26.30 14.99
N PRO A 66 10.44 25.85 16.25
CA PRO A 66 10.88 26.63 17.41
C PRO A 66 12.39 26.63 17.69
N PHE A 67 13.24 26.16 16.77
CA PHE A 67 14.69 26.21 16.94
C PHE A 67 15.19 27.66 16.86
N CYS A 68 15.64 28.21 17.99
CA CYS A 68 16.06 29.61 18.19
C CYS A 68 17.09 30.08 17.16
N THR A 69 17.89 29.15 16.67
CA THR A 69 18.68 29.28 15.46
C THR A 69 18.58 27.98 14.66
N ARG A 70 18.89 28.06 13.36
CA ARG A 70 19.10 26.87 12.51
C ARG A 70 20.10 25.84 13.10
N LEU A 71 20.99 26.26 14.00
CA LEU A 71 21.93 25.37 14.69
C LEU A 71 21.23 24.40 15.65
N ASP A 72 20.16 24.83 16.33
CA ASP A 72 19.43 23.95 17.25
C ASP A 72 18.64 22.87 16.46
N PHE A 73 18.19 23.20 15.25
CA PHE A 73 17.57 22.26 14.29
C PHE A 73 18.57 21.19 13.82
N GLU A 74 19.76 21.59 13.35
CA GLU A 74 20.77 20.64 12.83
C GLU A 74 21.31 19.72 13.95
N VAL A 75 21.33 20.16 15.23
CA VAL A 75 21.66 19.31 16.39
C VAL A 75 20.52 18.36 16.76
N ALA A 76 19.26 18.81 16.66
CA ALA A 76 18.10 17.94 16.85
C ALA A 76 17.98 16.88 15.73
N GLU A 77 18.33 17.21 14.49
CA GLU A 77 18.35 16.29 13.34
C GLU A 77 19.39 15.17 13.51
N ILE A 78 20.59 15.48 14.03
CA ILE A 78 21.61 14.46 14.36
C ILE A 78 21.09 13.48 15.43
N ALA A 79 20.40 13.98 16.45
CA ALA A 79 19.77 13.14 17.46
C ALA A 79 18.64 12.26 16.89
N LEU A 80 17.95 12.77 15.87
CA LEU A 80 16.85 12.12 15.16
C LEU A 80 17.34 10.97 14.27
N GLU A 81 18.30 11.22 13.37
CA GLU A 81 18.85 10.20 12.45
C GLU A 81 19.57 9.06 13.19
N ALA A 82 20.35 9.39 14.23
CA ALA A 82 21.10 8.41 15.01
C ALA A 82 20.23 7.60 15.99
N ALA A 83 18.92 7.89 16.08
CA ALA A 83 17.98 7.30 17.05
C ALA A 83 18.48 7.40 18.51
N MET A 84 19.05 8.56 18.86
CA MET A 84 19.47 8.86 20.23
C MET A 84 18.23 9.05 21.11
N THR A 85 18.22 8.51 22.33
CA THR A 85 17.06 8.71 23.22
C THR A 85 17.02 10.12 23.78
N LYS A 86 15.83 10.58 24.17
CA LYS A 86 15.61 11.87 24.85
C LYS A 86 16.63 12.17 25.95
N ASP A 87 17.05 11.20 26.76
CA ASP A 87 18.07 11.39 27.80
C ASP A 87 19.51 11.50 27.28
N GLN A 88 19.81 10.92 26.11
CA GLN A 88 21.12 11.05 25.45
C GLN A 88 21.20 12.39 24.71
N THR A 89 20.12 12.77 24.03
CA THR A 89 19.92 14.08 23.38
C THR A 89 19.88 15.21 24.40
N ASN A 90 19.14 15.07 25.50
CA ASN A 90 19.06 16.10 26.54
C ASN A 90 20.26 16.09 27.50
N ARG A 91 21.00 14.97 27.68
CA ARG A 91 22.34 15.05 28.30
C ARG A 91 23.31 15.78 27.39
N LEU A 92 23.31 15.50 26.09
CA LEU A 92 24.12 16.20 25.10
C LEU A 92 23.84 17.72 25.15
N ILE A 93 22.58 18.12 24.98
CA ILE A 93 22.13 19.53 25.04
C ILE A 93 22.42 20.18 26.41
N ASN A 94 22.07 19.54 27.54
CA ASN A 94 22.24 20.18 28.85
C ASN A 94 23.68 20.12 29.42
N LEU A 95 24.53 19.16 29.03
CA LEU A 95 25.97 19.23 29.33
C LEU A 95 26.62 20.39 28.57
N ILE A 96 26.18 20.67 27.34
CA ILE A 96 26.61 21.82 26.55
C ILE A 96 26.15 23.13 27.22
N HIS A 97 24.88 23.28 27.61
CA HIS A 97 24.38 24.52 28.23
C HIS A 97 24.83 24.76 29.69
N ARG A 98 25.00 23.72 30.52
CA ARG A 98 25.36 23.91 31.96
C ARG A 98 26.86 23.87 32.26
N SER A 99 27.70 23.27 31.40
CA SER A 99 29.16 23.41 31.49
C SER A 99 29.63 24.82 31.08
N ALA A 100 28.87 25.50 30.22
CA ALA A 100 29.22 26.80 29.65
C ALA A 100 28.74 28.03 30.45
N SER A 101 27.87 27.88 31.46
CA SER A 101 27.12 29.00 32.08
C SER A 101 27.37 29.24 33.57
N GLY A 102 28.05 28.33 34.28
CA GLY A 102 28.55 28.56 35.65
C GLY A 102 27.53 28.58 36.80
N ASN A 103 26.22 28.53 36.53
CA ASN A 103 25.17 28.78 37.53
C ASN A 103 24.46 27.55 38.13
N ASP A 104 24.55 26.32 37.58
CA ASP A 104 23.76 25.19 38.12
C ASP A 104 24.30 23.76 37.90
N THR A 105 24.04 22.88 38.87
CA THR A 105 24.59 21.51 39.02
C THR A 105 23.56 20.39 38.75
N PHE A 106 24.03 19.21 38.32
CA PHE A 106 23.17 18.10 37.87
C PHE A 106 22.76 17.24 39.08
N THR A 107 21.45 17.09 39.32
CA THR A 107 20.92 16.51 40.57
C THR A 107 20.33 15.12 40.46
N LEU A 108 19.94 14.63 39.26
CA LEU A 108 19.56 13.22 39.05
C LEU A 108 20.74 12.33 39.45
N GLN A 109 20.61 11.60 40.55
CA GLN A 109 21.79 11.00 41.20
C GLN A 109 22.20 9.68 40.54
N ASN A 110 21.24 8.95 39.96
CA ASN A 110 21.47 7.62 39.42
C ASN A 110 20.40 7.21 38.39
N HIS A 111 20.59 6.01 37.83
CA HIS A 111 19.70 5.39 36.84
C HIS A 111 18.33 4.96 37.43
N ASP A 112 18.28 4.63 38.72
CA ASP A 112 17.09 4.03 39.34
C ASP A 112 15.99 5.08 39.59
N GLU A 113 16.39 6.33 39.83
CA GLU A 113 15.52 7.52 39.84
C GLU A 113 14.84 7.75 38.47
N VAL A 114 15.61 7.64 37.37
CA VAL A 114 15.07 7.77 35.99
C VAL A 114 14.06 6.66 35.70
N ARG A 115 14.37 5.41 36.09
CA ARG A 115 13.46 4.27 35.92
C ARG A 115 12.15 4.44 36.68
N SER A 116 12.23 4.88 37.94
CA SER A 116 11.08 5.04 38.84
C SER A 116 10.04 6.04 38.31
N LEU A 117 10.48 7.10 37.62
CA LEU A 117 9.58 8.09 37.02
C LEU A 117 8.85 7.57 35.77
N TRP A 118 9.52 6.79 34.92
CA TRP A 118 8.86 6.11 33.79
C TRP A 118 7.82 5.09 34.26
N ASP A 119 8.08 4.38 35.36
CA ASP A 119 7.13 3.45 35.97
C ASP A 119 5.85 4.12 36.49
N LEU A 120 5.92 5.39 36.92
CA LEU A 120 4.75 6.18 37.31
C LEU A 120 3.94 6.66 36.09
N ALA A 121 4.60 7.14 35.03
CA ALA A 121 3.94 7.61 33.81
C ALA A 121 3.10 6.52 33.12
N LEU A 122 3.52 5.25 33.26
CA LEU A 122 2.81 4.09 32.72
C LEU A 122 1.43 3.81 33.35
N GLN A 123 1.05 4.47 34.46
CA GLN A 123 -0.26 4.27 35.09
C GLN A 123 -1.44 4.75 34.23
N HIS A 124 -1.18 5.54 33.18
CA HIS A 124 -2.22 6.08 32.28
C HIS A 124 -2.58 5.17 31.10
N TYR A 125 -1.92 4.01 30.93
CA TYR A 125 -2.14 3.12 29.79
C TYR A 125 -2.32 1.66 30.22
N THR A 126 -3.01 0.87 29.41
CA THR A 126 -3.11 -0.58 29.59
C THR A 126 -1.72 -1.24 29.56
N ARG A 127 -1.30 -1.76 30.73
CA ARG A 127 -0.04 -2.49 30.94
C ARG A 127 -0.12 -3.96 30.51
N PHE A 128 1.04 -4.55 30.21
CA PHE A 128 1.16 -6.00 30.08
C PHE A 128 0.93 -6.72 31.41
N GLN A 129 0.14 -7.79 31.34
CA GLN A 129 -0.04 -8.80 32.37
C GLN A 129 0.82 -10.02 32.03
N ASN A 130 1.10 -10.89 33.01
CA ASN A 130 1.77 -12.17 32.79
C ASN A 130 0.98 -13.27 33.51
N ASP A 131 0.40 -14.19 32.75
CA ASP A 131 -0.29 -15.36 33.27
C ASP A 131 0.38 -16.65 32.78
N ALA A 132 0.31 -17.70 33.58
CA ALA A 132 0.73 -19.04 33.18
C ALA A 132 -0.37 -19.71 32.34
N VAL A 133 -0.03 -20.19 31.15
CA VAL A 133 -0.89 -20.97 30.27
C VAL A 133 -0.57 -22.46 30.45
N SER A 134 -1.46 -23.18 31.13
CA SER A 134 -1.30 -24.61 31.45
C SER A 134 -1.92 -25.50 30.35
N VAL A 135 -1.12 -26.34 29.70
CA VAL A 135 -1.57 -27.26 28.63
C VAL A 135 -1.15 -28.70 28.92
N PRO A 136 -2.06 -29.69 28.83
CA PRO A 136 -1.72 -31.09 29.10
C PRO A 136 -0.89 -31.71 27.97
N LEU A 137 0.20 -32.38 28.34
CA LEU A 137 1.00 -33.27 27.48
C LEU A 137 1.05 -34.67 28.10
N ARG A 138 0.26 -35.59 27.56
CA ARG A 138 0.09 -36.97 28.10
C ARG A 138 -0.46 -36.97 29.53
N ASN A 139 0.40 -37.19 30.53
CA ASN A 139 0.05 -37.30 31.95
C ASN A 139 0.54 -36.08 32.76
N GLU A 140 1.25 -35.15 32.13
CA GLU A 140 1.82 -33.95 32.77
C GLU A 140 1.12 -32.71 32.22
N VAL A 141 1.00 -31.68 33.06
CA VAL A 141 0.53 -30.35 32.65
C VAL A 141 1.74 -29.45 32.58
N LEU A 142 2.01 -28.88 31.40
CA LEU A 142 3.12 -27.97 31.18
C LEU A 142 2.60 -26.54 31.19
N GLU A 143 3.32 -25.67 31.90
CA GLU A 143 2.97 -24.26 32.05
C GLU A 143 3.93 -23.37 31.25
N PHE A 144 3.37 -22.34 30.63
CA PHE A 144 4.11 -21.40 29.79
C PHE A 144 3.74 -19.96 30.16
N ASP A 145 4.74 -19.10 30.38
CA ASP A 145 4.52 -17.66 30.55
C ASP A 145 3.90 -17.05 29.28
N MET A 146 2.75 -16.40 29.44
CA MET A 146 2.10 -15.61 28.39
C MET A 146 1.98 -14.16 28.84
N HIS A 147 2.75 -13.28 28.19
CA HIS A 147 2.57 -11.84 28.37
C HIS A 147 1.50 -11.32 27.41
N TYR A 148 0.51 -10.57 27.90
CA TYR A 148 -0.53 -9.99 27.08
C TYR A 148 -1.10 -8.69 27.67
N ARG A 149 -1.68 -7.85 26.81
CA ARG A 149 -2.56 -6.75 27.20
C ARG A 149 -3.99 -7.17 26.86
N PRO A 150 -4.96 -7.00 27.77
CA PRO A 150 -6.37 -7.16 27.41
C PRO A 150 -6.72 -6.31 26.18
N LEU A 151 -7.13 -6.94 25.08
CA LEU A 151 -7.46 -6.25 23.83
C LEU A 151 -8.55 -5.20 24.01
N TRP A 152 -9.52 -5.46 24.90
CA TRP A 152 -10.61 -4.53 25.14
C TRP A 152 -10.13 -3.26 25.84
N ASP A 153 -9.30 -3.38 26.88
CA ASP A 153 -8.76 -2.22 27.60
C ASP A 153 -7.84 -1.40 26.68
N TRP A 154 -6.99 -2.09 25.89
CA TRP A 154 -6.14 -1.43 24.88
C TRP A 154 -6.95 -0.64 23.83
N VAL A 155 -8.06 -1.17 23.31
CA VAL A 155 -8.88 -0.41 22.34
C VAL A 155 -9.67 0.71 23.02
N LEU A 156 -10.06 0.55 24.29
CA LEU A 156 -10.67 1.64 25.06
C LEU A 156 -9.71 2.83 25.23
N ASP A 157 -8.41 2.59 25.41
CA ASP A 157 -7.41 3.67 25.44
C ASP A 157 -7.37 4.43 24.11
N LEU A 158 -7.39 3.73 22.96
CA LEU A 158 -7.46 4.35 21.63
C LEU A 158 -8.77 5.12 21.39
N LEU A 159 -9.89 4.62 21.89
CA LEU A 159 -11.22 5.24 21.75
C LEU A 159 -11.41 6.46 22.67
N ARG A 160 -10.66 6.53 23.78
CA ARG A 160 -10.62 7.68 24.69
C ARG A 160 -9.70 8.79 24.19
N ASP A 161 -8.74 8.48 23.33
CA ASP A 161 -7.83 9.46 22.75
C ASP A 161 -8.58 10.44 21.83
N LYS A 162 -8.67 11.70 22.27
CA LYS A 162 -9.37 12.78 21.55
C LYS A 162 -8.76 13.10 20.19
N ARG A 163 -7.50 12.74 19.94
CA ARG A 163 -6.81 12.92 18.65
C ARG A 163 -7.21 11.84 17.66
N LEU A 164 -7.46 10.61 18.13
CA LEU A 164 -7.89 9.50 17.28
C LEU A 164 -9.40 9.48 17.06
N ALA A 165 -10.19 9.93 18.04
CA ALA A 165 -11.65 9.92 18.00
C ALA A 165 -12.30 10.48 16.70
N PRO A 166 -11.81 11.57 16.06
CA PRO A 166 -12.36 12.08 14.80
C PRO A 166 -12.10 11.18 13.58
N HIS A 167 -11.10 10.30 13.66
CA HIS A 167 -10.67 9.45 12.55
C HIS A 167 -11.32 8.05 12.57
N PHE A 168 -12.09 7.70 13.61
CA PHE A 168 -12.77 6.41 13.66
C PHE A 168 -14.02 6.38 12.76
N VAL A 169 -14.01 5.48 11.78
CA VAL A 169 -15.18 5.15 10.95
C VAL A 169 -15.89 3.93 11.53
N PHE A 170 -17.09 4.13 12.09
CA PHE A 170 -17.88 3.07 12.74
C PHE A 170 -18.99 2.47 11.87
N ASP A 171 -19.41 3.20 10.84
CA ASP A 171 -20.51 2.82 9.96
C ASP A 171 -19.98 2.36 8.60
N ALA A 172 -20.50 1.22 8.12
CA ALA A 172 -20.14 0.69 6.80
C ALA A 172 -20.62 1.65 5.70
N GLN A 173 -19.87 1.69 4.61
CA GLN A 173 -20.11 2.56 3.47
C GLN A 173 -20.08 1.75 2.18
N CYS A 174 -20.95 2.08 1.23
CA CYS A 174 -20.79 1.69 -0.16
C CYS A 174 -20.40 2.95 -0.93
N LEU A 175 -19.19 2.95 -1.50
CA LEU A 175 -18.69 4.04 -2.32
C LEU A 175 -18.86 3.68 -3.79
N SER A 176 -19.34 4.61 -4.60
CA SER A 176 -19.50 4.41 -6.05
C SER A 176 -19.12 5.65 -6.85
N LYS A 177 -18.54 5.46 -8.02
CA LYS A 177 -18.08 6.53 -8.93
C LYS A 177 -18.93 6.56 -10.20
N PHE A 178 -19.40 7.73 -10.64
CA PHE A 178 -20.18 7.86 -11.86
C PHE A 178 -19.26 7.75 -13.10
N ASN A 179 -19.57 6.81 -14.00
CA ASN A 179 -18.77 6.54 -15.20
C ASN A 179 -19.29 7.25 -16.48
N GLY A 180 -20.28 8.14 -16.35
CA GLY A 180 -21.00 8.74 -17.48
C GLY A 180 -22.37 8.10 -17.77
N GLU A 181 -22.59 6.86 -17.33
CA GLU A 181 -23.86 6.14 -17.50
C GLU A 181 -24.49 5.74 -16.16
N ARG A 182 -23.66 5.22 -15.23
CA ARG A 182 -24.09 4.70 -13.92
C ARG A 182 -23.02 4.91 -12.86
N PHE A 183 -23.44 4.82 -11.60
CA PHE A 183 -22.52 4.67 -10.47
C PHE A 183 -21.97 3.23 -10.43
N VAL A 184 -20.66 3.08 -10.43
CA VAL A 184 -19.94 1.80 -10.31
C VAL A 184 -19.27 1.73 -8.94
N ARG A 185 -19.51 0.65 -8.18
CA ARG A 185 -18.94 0.49 -6.84
C ARG A 185 -17.41 0.45 -6.88
N PHE A 186 -16.78 1.07 -5.89
CA PHE A 186 -15.37 0.86 -5.57
C PHE A 186 -15.14 0.55 -4.09
N ILE A 187 -14.03 -0.15 -3.82
CA ILE A 187 -13.66 -0.67 -2.51
C ILE A 187 -12.19 -0.34 -2.25
N ASP A 188 -11.89 0.05 -1.01
CA ASP A 188 -10.57 0.45 -0.54
C ASP A 188 -10.35 0.02 0.91
N GLU A 189 -11.00 0.66 1.87
CA GLU A 189 -10.86 0.43 3.31
C GLU A 189 -11.82 -0.66 3.81
N PRO A 190 -11.55 -1.31 4.96
CA PRO A 190 -12.36 -2.43 5.44
C PRO A 190 -13.85 -2.10 5.64
N TRP A 191 -14.18 -0.86 6.02
CA TRP A 191 -15.58 -0.41 6.16
C TRP A 191 -16.30 -0.17 4.83
N THR A 192 -15.58 -0.18 3.70
CA THR A 192 -16.15 -0.15 2.33
C THR A 192 -16.44 -1.54 1.76
N ALA A 193 -16.04 -2.58 2.49
CA ALA A 193 -16.01 -3.98 2.04
C ALA A 193 -17.11 -4.84 2.67
N ASP A 194 -17.37 -6.00 2.06
CA ASP A 194 -18.58 -6.79 2.29
C ASP A 194 -18.69 -7.40 3.70
N VAL A 195 -17.56 -7.77 4.33
CA VAL A 195 -17.59 -8.36 5.69
C VAL A 195 -17.99 -7.32 6.73
N PHE A 196 -17.52 -6.07 6.61
CA PHE A 196 -17.86 -5.01 7.55
C PHE A 196 -19.32 -4.57 7.40
N TRP A 197 -19.82 -4.47 6.15
CA TRP A 197 -21.24 -4.25 5.88
C TRP A 197 -22.10 -5.37 6.46
N LYS A 198 -21.78 -6.64 6.15
CA LYS A 198 -22.51 -7.81 6.65
C LYS A 198 -22.48 -7.91 8.18
N ALA A 199 -21.35 -7.58 8.82
CA ALA A 199 -21.26 -7.51 10.27
C ALA A 199 -22.25 -6.47 10.82
N GLN A 200 -22.27 -5.25 10.30
CA GLN A 200 -23.22 -4.24 10.75
C GLN A 200 -24.69 -4.63 10.49
N SER A 201 -24.99 -5.37 9.43
CA SER A 201 -26.34 -5.92 9.17
C SER A 201 -26.77 -6.97 10.22
N GLN A 202 -25.83 -7.69 10.83
CA GLN A 202 -26.10 -8.68 11.88
C GLN A 202 -26.24 -8.07 13.28
N LEU A 203 -25.82 -6.82 13.46
CA LEU A 203 -25.90 -6.10 14.73
C LEU A 203 -27.27 -5.39 14.90
N PRO A 204 -27.74 -5.19 16.15
CA PRO A 204 -28.85 -4.28 16.44
C PRO A 204 -28.63 -2.88 15.85
N PRO A 205 -29.68 -2.12 15.47
CA PRO A 205 -29.53 -0.81 14.83
C PRO A 205 -28.76 0.25 15.64
N ASN A 206 -28.69 0.11 16.97
CA ASN A 206 -27.94 0.98 17.88
C ASN A 206 -26.49 0.50 18.14
N ALA A 207 -26.06 -0.60 17.52
CA ALA A 207 -24.73 -1.18 17.66
C ALA A 207 -23.85 -0.91 16.43
N LYS A 208 -22.54 -0.86 16.66
CA LYS A 208 -21.52 -0.57 15.62
C LYS A 208 -20.38 -1.59 15.68
N PRO A 209 -19.87 -2.06 14.53
CA PRO A 209 -18.71 -2.96 14.48
C PRO A 209 -17.41 -2.25 14.93
N LEU A 210 -16.63 -2.94 15.76
CA LEU A 210 -15.28 -2.57 16.16
C LEU A 210 -14.33 -3.68 15.69
N ALA A 211 -13.63 -3.42 14.60
CA ALA A 211 -12.93 -4.44 13.83
C ALA A 211 -11.43 -4.48 14.15
N PHE A 212 -10.96 -5.64 14.62
CA PHE A 212 -9.57 -5.92 14.92
C PHE A 212 -8.86 -6.56 13.73
N ILE A 213 -7.60 -6.18 13.57
CA ILE A 213 -6.61 -6.79 12.66
C ILE A 213 -5.52 -7.38 13.54
N LEU A 214 -5.30 -8.69 13.46
CA LEU A 214 -4.31 -9.39 14.29
C LEU A 214 -3.23 -10.04 13.43
N TYR A 215 -1.98 -9.91 13.87
CA TYR A 215 -0.81 -10.56 13.28
C TYR A 215 -0.01 -11.27 14.37
N ALA A 216 0.49 -12.47 14.09
CA ALA A 216 1.51 -13.12 14.92
C ALA A 216 2.55 -13.79 14.02
N ASP A 217 3.83 -13.57 14.31
CA ASP A 217 4.95 -14.25 13.64
C ASP A 217 6.19 -14.38 14.55
N LYS A 218 6.96 -15.44 14.34
CA LYS A 218 8.11 -15.85 15.16
C LYS A 218 9.41 -15.27 14.60
N SER A 219 9.75 -14.08 15.06
CA SER A 219 10.96 -13.36 14.63
C SER A 219 12.25 -13.80 15.36
N LYS A 220 13.39 -13.62 14.69
CA LYS A 220 14.72 -13.72 15.30
C LYS A 220 15.05 -12.39 15.99
N LEU A 221 15.40 -12.42 17.27
CA LEU A 221 15.81 -11.23 18.03
C LEU A 221 17.33 -11.01 17.95
N SER A 222 18.13 -12.08 17.94
CA SER A 222 19.58 -11.99 17.77
C SER A 222 19.98 -12.19 16.31
N SER A 223 21.02 -11.46 15.87
CA SER A 223 21.63 -11.60 14.53
C SER A 223 22.16 -13.01 14.26
N PHE A 224 22.64 -13.70 15.30
CA PHE A 224 23.07 -15.09 15.26
C PHE A 224 21.92 -16.11 15.32
N GLY A 225 20.65 -15.67 15.42
CA GLY A 225 19.46 -16.51 15.41
C GLY A 225 19.23 -17.38 16.66
N SER A 226 20.07 -17.24 17.68
CA SER A 226 20.02 -17.96 18.97
C SER A 226 18.80 -17.58 19.81
N GLN A 227 18.37 -16.32 19.78
CA GLN A 227 17.19 -15.85 20.48
C GLN A 227 16.08 -15.53 19.49
N LYS A 228 14.88 -16.00 19.80
CA LYS A 228 13.64 -15.73 19.08
C LYS A 228 12.63 -15.00 19.98
N GLY A 229 11.68 -14.33 19.36
CA GLY A 229 10.52 -13.68 19.99
C GLY A 229 9.28 -13.97 19.18
N TYR A 230 8.10 -13.99 19.82
CA TYR A 230 6.85 -14.31 19.15
C TYR A 230 5.76 -13.27 19.46
N PRO A 231 5.92 -12.01 19.02
CA PRO A 231 4.95 -10.96 19.28
C PRO A 231 3.63 -11.19 18.54
N ILE A 232 2.53 -10.86 19.22
CA ILE A 232 1.22 -10.62 18.61
C ILE A 232 1.05 -9.11 18.46
N ILE A 233 0.79 -8.64 17.24
CA ILE A 233 0.56 -7.23 16.90
C ILE A 233 -0.91 -7.04 16.53
N ALA A 234 -1.55 -6.02 17.12
CA ALA A 234 -2.92 -5.62 16.79
C ALA A 234 -2.99 -4.24 16.14
N ARG A 235 -4.02 -4.05 15.31
CA ARG A 235 -4.51 -2.76 14.78
C ARG A 235 -6.04 -2.74 14.81
N ILE A 236 -6.60 -1.53 14.70
CA ILE A 236 -8.04 -1.33 14.52
C ILE A 236 -8.32 -0.96 13.06
N ALA A 237 -9.21 -1.71 12.41
CA ALA A 237 -9.61 -1.52 11.01
C ALA A 237 -10.54 -0.30 10.81
N ASN A 238 -11.18 0.19 11.86
CA ASN A 238 -11.98 1.42 11.87
C ASN A 238 -11.14 2.71 11.70
N LEU A 239 -9.81 2.62 11.75
CA LEU A 239 -8.91 3.75 11.50
C LEU A 239 -8.34 3.68 10.07
N PRO A 240 -8.20 4.82 9.36
CA PRO A 240 -7.58 4.90 8.04
C PRO A 240 -6.21 4.24 7.95
N VAL A 241 -5.92 3.64 6.79
CA VAL A 241 -4.72 2.86 6.51
C VAL A 241 -3.43 3.62 6.87
N HIS A 242 -3.37 4.93 6.58
CA HIS A 242 -2.22 5.78 6.88
C HIS A 242 -1.99 6.00 8.38
N ILE A 243 -3.05 5.94 9.21
CA ILE A 243 -2.94 6.02 10.68
C ILE A 243 -2.57 4.64 11.23
N ARG A 244 -3.32 3.58 10.89
CA ARG A 244 -3.11 2.23 11.46
C ARG A 244 -1.79 1.57 11.04
N ASN A 245 -1.27 1.89 9.85
CA ASN A 245 0.03 1.40 9.39
C ASN A 245 1.18 2.36 9.72
N SER A 246 0.94 3.46 10.45
CA SER A 246 2.01 4.32 10.94
C SER A 246 2.82 3.61 12.02
N ASN A 247 4.14 3.81 11.97
CA ASN A 247 5.07 3.35 13.01
C ASN A 247 5.21 4.35 14.16
N THR A 248 4.77 5.60 13.98
CA THR A 248 4.99 6.72 14.91
C THR A 248 3.69 7.32 15.42
N ALA A 249 2.55 7.13 14.74
CA ALA A 249 1.26 7.61 15.23
C ALA A 249 0.67 6.68 16.30
N LEU A 250 -0.20 7.23 17.15
CA LEU A 250 -0.82 6.53 18.27
C LEU A 250 -1.76 5.40 17.84
N GLY A 251 -2.54 5.61 16.77
CA GLY A 251 -3.41 4.61 16.18
C GLY A 251 -2.69 3.52 15.37
N GLY A 252 -1.36 3.58 15.30
CA GLY A 252 -0.52 2.58 14.64
C GLY A 252 -0.54 1.21 15.32
N GLY A 253 0.03 0.19 14.65
CA GLY A 253 0.12 -1.16 15.20
C GLY A 253 0.86 -1.23 16.55
N ARG A 254 0.39 -2.08 17.46
CA ARG A 254 0.96 -2.27 18.81
C ARG A 254 1.17 -3.74 19.13
N VAL A 255 2.24 -4.05 19.87
CA VAL A 255 2.40 -5.37 20.48
C VAL A 255 1.37 -5.49 21.60
N VAL A 256 0.53 -6.51 21.53
CA VAL A 256 -0.55 -6.80 22.49
C VAL A 256 -0.36 -8.16 23.17
N GLY A 257 0.53 -9.00 22.66
CA GLY A 257 0.86 -10.28 23.28
C GLY A 257 2.25 -10.77 22.89
N TRP A 258 2.75 -11.75 23.63
CA TRP A 258 4.02 -12.41 23.36
C TRP A 258 3.88 -13.90 23.63
N LEU A 259 3.72 -14.67 22.54
CA LEU A 259 3.47 -16.11 22.60
C LEU A 259 4.68 -16.86 23.15
N PRO A 260 4.45 -17.96 23.89
CA PRO A 260 5.52 -18.81 24.38
C PRO A 260 6.24 -19.53 23.23
N ILE A 261 7.57 -19.63 23.33
CA ILE A 261 8.39 -20.36 22.37
C ILE A 261 8.81 -21.70 22.97
N ILE A 262 8.18 -22.76 22.48
CA ILE A 262 8.47 -24.13 22.87
C ILE A 262 9.82 -24.55 22.23
N VAL A 263 10.75 -25.04 23.05
CA VAL A 263 12.06 -25.52 22.61
C VAL A 263 11.94 -26.99 22.20
N GLU A 264 12.13 -27.27 20.91
CA GLU A 264 12.20 -28.65 20.39
C GLU A 264 13.52 -29.30 20.78
N ASP A 265 13.45 -30.44 21.48
CA ASP A 265 14.58 -31.35 21.65
C ASP A 265 14.69 -32.32 20.46
N GLN A 266 15.81 -33.05 20.36
CA GLN A 266 16.06 -34.00 19.27
C GLN A 266 15.19 -35.27 19.36
N GLU A 267 14.56 -35.56 20.50
CA GLU A 267 13.70 -36.72 20.68
C GLU A 267 12.25 -36.45 20.25
N HIS A 268 11.79 -35.19 20.31
CA HIS A 268 10.42 -34.79 20.03
C HIS A 268 10.25 -34.11 18.65
N ALA A 269 11.34 -33.65 18.04
CA ALA A 269 11.35 -33.09 16.69
C ALA A 269 10.57 -33.96 15.69
N LYS A 270 9.67 -33.34 14.93
CA LYS A 270 8.82 -33.94 13.88
C LYS A 270 7.83 -35.04 14.34
N LYS A 271 7.63 -35.29 15.64
CA LYS A 271 6.56 -36.20 16.12
C LYS A 271 5.21 -35.48 16.10
N LYS A 272 4.20 -36.07 15.45
CA LYS A 272 2.87 -35.46 15.25
C LYS A 272 2.24 -34.91 16.54
N ASN A 273 2.22 -35.71 17.60
CA ASN A 273 1.64 -35.32 18.90
C ASN A 273 2.30 -34.06 19.49
N TYR A 274 3.56 -33.77 19.14
CA TYR A 274 4.26 -32.57 19.59
C TYR A 274 3.84 -31.34 18.79
N VAL A 275 3.55 -31.48 17.49
CA VAL A 275 2.97 -30.40 16.67
C VAL A 275 1.57 -30.06 17.13
N ASP A 276 0.74 -31.08 17.41
CA ASP A 276 -0.62 -30.86 17.93
C ASP A 276 -0.58 -30.20 19.33
N PHE A 277 0.44 -30.51 20.15
CA PHE A 277 0.70 -29.82 21.41
C PHE A 277 1.15 -28.36 21.22
N LYS A 278 2.08 -28.06 20.30
CA LYS A 278 2.47 -26.67 19.97
C LYS A 278 1.24 -25.83 19.61
N ASN A 279 0.35 -26.37 18.79
CA ASN A 279 -0.87 -25.70 18.34
C ASN A 279 -1.91 -25.55 19.48
N ALA A 280 -1.98 -26.50 20.42
CA ALA A 280 -2.80 -26.37 21.63
C ALA A 280 -2.28 -25.25 22.57
N VAL A 281 -0.97 -25.14 22.77
CA VAL A 281 -0.35 -24.02 23.51
C VAL A 281 -0.61 -22.70 22.82
N TRP A 282 -0.50 -22.63 21.49
CA TRP A 282 -0.83 -21.45 20.71
C TRP A 282 -2.29 -21.02 20.93
N HIS A 283 -3.27 -21.89 20.69
CA HIS A 283 -4.68 -21.55 20.82
C HIS A 283 -5.07 -21.18 22.25
N THR A 284 -4.49 -21.84 23.27
CA THR A 284 -4.77 -21.51 24.68
C THR A 284 -4.17 -20.15 25.06
N SER A 285 -2.96 -19.85 24.59
CA SER A 285 -2.32 -18.53 24.79
C SER A 285 -3.07 -17.41 24.08
N PHE A 286 -3.54 -17.67 22.85
CA PHE A 286 -4.33 -16.71 22.08
C PHE A 286 -5.73 -16.52 22.70
N TYR A 287 -6.31 -17.54 23.35
CA TYR A 287 -7.57 -17.39 24.12
C TYR A 287 -7.40 -16.40 25.27
N GLN A 288 -6.29 -16.45 26.00
CA GLN A 288 -6.02 -15.51 27.10
C GLN A 288 -6.02 -14.04 26.64
N LEU A 289 -5.38 -13.76 25.49
CA LEU A 289 -5.41 -12.44 24.85
C LEU A 289 -6.84 -12.00 24.50
N LEU A 290 -7.61 -12.89 23.88
CA LEU A 290 -8.94 -12.58 23.34
C LEU A 290 -10.04 -12.58 24.40
N ALA A 291 -9.85 -13.22 25.56
CA ALA A 291 -10.85 -13.36 26.62
C ALA A 291 -11.51 -12.03 27.03
N SER A 292 -10.71 -10.96 27.12
CA SER A 292 -11.19 -9.60 27.43
C SER A 292 -12.19 -9.03 26.42
N ALA A 293 -12.16 -9.48 25.16
CA ALA A 293 -13.07 -9.04 24.10
C ALA A 293 -14.30 -9.97 23.93
N ILE A 294 -14.38 -11.09 24.65
CA ILE A 294 -15.49 -12.04 24.54
C ILE A 294 -16.66 -11.59 25.44
N GLY A 295 -17.77 -11.18 24.83
CA GLY A 295 -19.06 -11.03 25.51
C GLY A 295 -19.36 -9.66 26.14
N LEU A 296 -18.59 -8.62 25.85
CA LEU A 296 -18.82 -7.28 26.40
C LEU A 296 -19.90 -6.48 25.65
N ASN A 297 -20.93 -6.03 26.37
CA ASN A 297 -21.90 -5.01 25.94
C ASN A 297 -21.54 -3.66 26.59
N ALA A 298 -21.06 -2.70 25.80
CA ALA A 298 -20.50 -1.44 26.33
C ALA A 298 -21.51 -0.29 26.55
N GLY A 299 -21.12 0.63 27.45
CA GLY A 299 -21.75 1.87 27.91
C GLY A 299 -21.31 2.16 29.36
N ASP A 300 -21.34 3.34 29.96
CA ASP A 300 -21.80 4.70 29.58
C ASP A 300 -20.79 5.53 28.76
N GLY A 301 -21.00 6.82 28.43
CA GLY A 301 -22.14 7.74 28.67
C GLY A 301 -22.51 8.61 27.46
N ILE A 302 -21.91 8.33 26.30
CA ILE A 302 -22.53 8.55 24.99
C ILE A 302 -22.54 7.15 24.35
N ARG A 303 -23.58 6.37 24.67
CA ARG A 303 -23.60 4.90 24.47
C ARG A 303 -23.67 4.50 22.99
N ARG A 304 -22.52 4.41 22.32
CA ARG A 304 -22.34 3.55 21.13
C ARG A 304 -22.10 2.13 21.62
N HIS A 305 -22.98 1.19 21.27
CA HIS A 305 -22.77 -0.22 21.59
C HIS A 305 -21.77 -0.82 20.60
N LEU A 306 -20.49 -0.82 20.97
CA LEU A 306 -19.41 -1.36 20.14
C LEU A 306 -19.38 -2.89 20.23
N TRP A 307 -19.31 -3.56 19.08
CA TRP A 307 -19.23 -5.03 18.98
C TRP A 307 -17.88 -5.45 18.40
N PRO A 308 -17.02 -6.14 19.18
CA PRO A 308 -15.72 -6.60 18.71
C PRO A 308 -15.86 -7.69 17.64
N LEU A 309 -15.08 -7.57 16.57
CA LEU A 309 -14.95 -8.62 15.55
C LEU A 309 -13.51 -8.67 15.01
N ILE A 310 -13.04 -9.84 14.58
CA ILE A 310 -11.72 -10.00 13.96
C ILE A 310 -11.95 -10.11 12.45
N ILE A 311 -11.59 -9.06 11.69
CA ILE A 311 -11.84 -9.00 10.24
C ILE A 311 -10.65 -9.53 9.42
N ILE A 312 -9.45 -9.39 9.96
CA ILE A 312 -8.19 -9.80 9.33
C ILE A 312 -7.35 -10.52 10.39
N LEU A 313 -6.90 -11.73 10.07
CA LEU A 313 -5.93 -12.52 10.82
C LEU A 313 -4.77 -12.91 9.90
N SER A 314 -3.54 -12.71 10.36
CA SER A 314 -2.32 -13.09 9.65
C SER A 314 -1.36 -13.83 10.58
N VAL A 315 -1.27 -15.14 10.43
CA VAL A 315 -0.47 -16.07 11.25
C VAL A 315 0.26 -17.07 10.33
N ASP A 316 1.33 -17.73 10.79
CA ASP A 316 2.14 -18.62 9.93
C ASP A 316 1.46 -19.98 9.63
N TYR A 317 1.88 -20.67 8.56
CA TYR A 317 1.17 -21.81 7.99
C TYR A 317 1.07 -23.03 8.92
N GLU A 318 2.04 -23.31 9.81
CA GLU A 318 1.91 -24.38 10.83
C GLU A 318 0.71 -24.14 11.78
N GLU A 319 0.27 -22.88 11.90
CA GLU A 319 -0.86 -22.42 12.72
C GLU A 319 -2.11 -22.17 11.86
N GLN A 320 -1.95 -22.02 10.53
CA GLN A 320 -3.03 -22.03 9.55
C GLN A 320 -3.50 -23.44 9.14
N GLU A 321 -2.79 -24.52 9.53
CA GLU A 321 -2.99 -25.91 9.07
C GLU A 321 -4.33 -26.59 9.48
N ASN A 322 -5.33 -25.79 9.83
CA ASN A 322 -6.72 -26.18 10.10
C ASN A 322 -7.75 -25.44 9.21
N PHE A 323 -7.33 -24.64 8.21
CA PHE A 323 -8.21 -23.54 7.76
C PHE A 323 -8.57 -23.40 6.27
N GLN A 324 -8.05 -24.18 5.32
CA GLN A 324 -8.50 -24.01 3.92
C GLN A 324 -8.51 -25.28 3.06
N CYS A 325 -9.36 -25.20 2.03
CA CYS A 325 -9.63 -26.10 0.90
C CYS A 325 -8.67 -27.31 0.70
N PRO A 326 -9.19 -28.52 0.38
CA PRO A 326 -8.38 -29.66 -0.07
C PRO A 326 -7.31 -29.26 -1.10
N THR A 327 -6.05 -29.44 -0.74
CA THR A 327 -4.89 -28.93 -1.51
C THR A 327 -4.63 -29.70 -2.82
N SER A 328 -5.41 -30.74 -3.13
CA SER A 328 -5.17 -31.67 -4.24
C SER A 328 -5.79 -31.27 -5.59
N SER A 329 -6.26 -30.03 -5.75
CA SER A 329 -7.04 -29.61 -6.93
C SER A 329 -6.23 -28.84 -8.00
N PRO A 330 -6.67 -28.84 -9.28
CA PRO A 330 -6.10 -28.03 -10.35
C PRO A 330 -6.10 -26.52 -10.05
N PHE A 331 -5.27 -25.74 -10.77
CA PHE A 331 -5.15 -24.29 -10.58
C PHE A 331 -6.47 -23.55 -10.85
N SER A 332 -7.31 -24.13 -11.71
CA SER A 332 -8.64 -23.62 -12.11
C SER A 332 -9.80 -23.98 -11.18
N ALA A 333 -9.58 -24.77 -10.11
CA ALA A 333 -10.67 -25.25 -9.27
C ALA A 333 -11.10 -24.21 -8.21
N THR A 334 -12.32 -23.69 -8.35
CA THR A 334 -12.98 -22.90 -7.30
C THR A 334 -13.51 -23.82 -6.19
N HIS A 335 -13.12 -23.54 -4.95
CA HIS A 335 -13.60 -24.26 -3.78
C HIS A 335 -14.14 -23.27 -2.74
N GLU A 336 -15.29 -23.57 -2.17
CA GLU A 336 -15.85 -22.80 -1.07
C GLU A 336 -14.95 -22.94 0.17
N LEU A 337 -14.73 -21.83 0.86
CA LEU A 337 -14.08 -21.82 2.17
C LEU A 337 -14.97 -22.52 3.19
N HIS A 338 -14.39 -23.40 4.00
CA HIS A 338 -15.08 -23.89 5.20
C HIS A 338 -15.45 -22.72 6.10
N THR A 339 -16.54 -22.85 6.83
CA THR A 339 -16.91 -21.95 7.93
C THR A 339 -16.51 -22.56 9.25
N SER A 340 -16.39 -21.74 10.29
CA SER A 340 -16.01 -22.23 11.63
C SER A 340 -17.00 -23.28 12.16
N HIS A 341 -18.30 -23.11 11.89
CA HIS A 341 -19.34 -24.09 12.23
C HIS A 341 -19.16 -25.44 11.51
N GLN A 342 -18.81 -25.44 10.21
CA GLN A 342 -18.54 -26.67 9.47
C GLN A 342 -17.32 -27.40 10.04
N SER A 343 -16.24 -26.66 10.35
CA SER A 343 -15.04 -27.23 10.97
C SER A 343 -15.32 -27.82 12.35
N GLU A 344 -16.18 -27.19 13.16
CA GLU A 344 -16.65 -27.73 14.45
C GLU A 344 -17.49 -29.01 14.30
N ASP A 345 -18.40 -29.06 13.33
CA ASP A 345 -19.22 -30.26 13.06
C ASP A 345 -18.36 -31.43 12.55
N ILE A 346 -17.34 -31.15 11.72
CA ILE A 346 -16.36 -32.15 11.29
C ILE A 346 -15.53 -32.63 12.49
N LEU A 347 -15.06 -31.72 13.36
CA LEU A 347 -14.34 -32.08 14.59
C LEU A 347 -15.21 -32.93 15.54
N ARG A 348 -16.49 -32.58 15.70
CA ARG A 348 -17.45 -33.35 16.51
C ARG A 348 -17.67 -34.75 15.93
N THR A 349 -17.82 -34.84 14.61
CA THR A 349 -17.97 -36.11 13.88
C THR A 349 -16.71 -36.97 14.01
N ALA A 350 -15.53 -36.37 13.88
CA ALA A 350 -14.24 -37.05 14.06
C ALA A 350 -14.07 -37.59 15.48
N ARG A 351 -14.41 -36.80 16.50
CA ARG A 351 -14.34 -37.17 17.92
C ARG A 351 -15.32 -38.28 18.31
N SER A 352 -16.35 -38.53 17.50
CA SER A 352 -17.28 -39.66 17.68
C SER A 352 -16.83 -40.98 17.04
N LYS A 353 -15.70 -41.00 16.30
CA LYS A 353 -15.16 -42.23 15.71
C LYS A 353 -14.52 -43.12 16.78
N PRO A 354 -14.65 -44.46 16.69
CA PRO A 354 -14.21 -45.37 17.75
C PRO A 354 -12.69 -45.61 17.77
N SER A 355 -11.97 -45.35 16.67
CA SER A 355 -10.51 -45.45 16.62
C SER A 355 -9.83 -44.13 16.25
N GLU A 356 -8.65 -43.90 16.83
CA GLU A 356 -7.84 -42.71 16.51
C GLU A 356 -7.45 -42.68 15.03
N LYS A 357 -7.27 -43.84 14.39
CA LYS A 357 -6.99 -43.94 12.95
C LYS A 357 -8.15 -43.44 12.09
N GLU A 358 -9.38 -43.86 12.35
CA GLU A 358 -10.55 -43.40 11.58
C GLU A 358 -10.83 -41.91 11.80
N LYS A 359 -10.60 -41.43 13.02
CA LYS A 359 -10.65 -40.01 13.39
C LYS A 359 -9.60 -39.21 12.61
N GLU A 360 -8.36 -39.69 12.53
CA GLU A 360 -7.31 -39.07 11.72
C GLU A 360 -7.63 -39.08 10.23
N ASP A 361 -8.05 -40.21 9.68
CA ASP A 361 -8.29 -40.34 8.24
C ASP A 361 -9.51 -39.52 7.80
N HIS A 362 -10.51 -39.34 8.69
CA HIS A 362 -11.60 -38.38 8.48
C HIS A 362 -11.10 -36.93 8.50
N LEU A 363 -10.30 -36.54 9.48
CA LEU A 363 -9.81 -35.15 9.60
C LEU A 363 -8.83 -34.76 8.48
N LYS A 364 -7.96 -35.69 8.04
CA LYS A 364 -7.06 -35.50 6.89
C LYS A 364 -7.83 -35.18 5.60
N ALA A 365 -9.00 -35.78 5.38
CA ALA A 365 -9.82 -35.51 4.20
C ALA A 365 -10.30 -34.05 4.12
N PHE A 366 -10.36 -33.34 5.24
CA PHE A 366 -10.75 -31.93 5.35
C PHE A 366 -9.59 -30.99 5.66
N SER A 367 -8.34 -31.49 5.69
CA SER A 367 -7.14 -30.74 6.14
C SER A 367 -7.31 -30.13 7.54
N LEU A 368 -7.85 -30.90 8.48
CA LEU A 368 -8.05 -30.52 9.89
C LEU A 368 -7.17 -31.36 10.82
N ARG A 369 -6.86 -30.81 12.00
CA ARG A 369 -6.24 -31.50 13.15
C ARG A 369 -7.22 -31.53 14.32
N ASN A 370 -7.13 -32.55 15.19
CA ASN A 370 -8.02 -32.67 16.36
C ASN A 370 -7.57 -31.73 17.50
N ILE A 371 -7.77 -30.43 17.31
CA ILE A 371 -7.38 -29.39 18.26
C ILE A 371 -8.62 -28.52 18.51
N GLU A 372 -8.78 -27.99 19.73
CA GLU A 372 -9.82 -26.98 19.97
C GLU A 372 -9.32 -25.62 19.49
N ASN A 373 -10.11 -24.98 18.65
CA ASN A 373 -9.82 -23.67 18.10
C ASN A 373 -10.25 -22.59 19.08
N VAL A 374 -9.40 -21.58 19.30
CA VAL A 374 -9.76 -20.38 20.07
C VAL A 374 -10.91 -19.60 19.43
N PHE A 375 -10.89 -19.45 18.09
CA PHE A 375 -11.74 -18.48 17.41
C PHE A 375 -13.20 -18.90 17.33
N SER A 376 -13.52 -20.20 17.42
CA SER A 376 -14.90 -20.70 17.53
C SER A 376 -15.59 -20.28 18.84
N ARG A 377 -14.83 -19.94 19.88
CA ARG A 377 -15.39 -19.42 21.14
C ARG A 377 -15.78 -17.95 21.06
N ILE A 378 -15.53 -17.27 19.93
CA ILE A 378 -15.74 -15.84 19.77
C ILE A 378 -16.97 -15.59 18.90
N LEU A 379 -18.00 -15.04 19.51
CA LEU A 379 -19.24 -14.66 18.85
C LEU A 379 -18.95 -13.78 17.62
N HIS A 380 -19.56 -14.15 16.49
CA HIS A 380 -19.47 -13.45 15.20
C HIS A 380 -18.08 -13.42 14.53
N VAL A 381 -17.10 -14.21 15.00
CA VAL A 381 -15.83 -14.43 14.28
C VAL A 381 -15.89 -15.75 13.51
N ASP A 382 -15.67 -15.68 12.20
CA ASP A 382 -15.32 -16.86 11.39
C ASP A 382 -13.84 -16.75 10.99
N VAL A 383 -12.99 -17.59 11.59
CA VAL A 383 -11.54 -17.52 11.36
C VAL A 383 -11.14 -17.87 9.93
N HIS A 384 -11.89 -18.73 9.25
CA HIS A 384 -11.62 -19.06 7.85
C HIS A 384 -11.87 -17.86 6.93
N ARG A 385 -12.81 -16.99 7.34
CA ARG A 385 -13.04 -15.69 6.69
C ARG A 385 -12.06 -14.61 7.15
N ALA A 386 -11.55 -14.66 8.38
CA ALA A 386 -10.59 -13.67 8.89
C ALA A 386 -9.18 -13.87 8.33
N LEU A 387 -8.74 -15.12 8.14
CA LEU A 387 -7.48 -15.44 7.46
C LEU A 387 -7.46 -14.83 6.06
N SER A 388 -6.37 -14.15 5.73
CA SER A 388 -6.29 -13.28 4.55
C SER A 388 -5.10 -13.61 3.66
N PHE A 389 -5.29 -13.49 2.35
CA PHE A 389 -4.24 -13.53 1.33
C PHE A 389 -3.19 -12.43 1.60
N ASP A 390 -2.06 -12.77 2.22
CA ASP A 390 -0.95 -11.83 2.30
C ASP A 390 -0.07 -11.92 1.03
N ARG A 391 -0.01 -10.81 0.30
CA ARG A 391 0.79 -10.67 -0.93
C ARG A 391 2.31 -10.84 -0.67
N LEU A 392 2.82 -10.55 0.52
CA LEU A 392 4.25 -10.71 0.78
C LEU A 392 4.62 -12.19 0.91
N HIS A 393 4.09 -12.89 1.90
CA HIS A 393 4.39 -14.30 2.12
C HIS A 393 3.88 -15.22 1.01
N THR A 394 2.72 -14.90 0.40
CA THR A 394 2.09 -15.75 -0.65
C THR A 394 2.71 -15.50 -2.01
N ASN A 395 2.70 -14.25 -2.50
CA ASN A 395 3.19 -13.91 -3.84
C ASN A 395 4.71 -13.73 -3.85
N LYS A 396 5.26 -12.79 -3.08
CA LYS A 396 6.67 -12.38 -3.25
C LYS A 396 7.67 -13.41 -2.74
N GLU A 397 7.46 -13.92 -1.54
CA GLU A 397 8.37 -14.91 -0.94
C GLU A 397 8.04 -16.32 -1.41
N GLY A 398 6.76 -16.72 -1.32
CA GLY A 398 6.27 -18.01 -1.76
C GLY A 398 6.35 -18.21 -3.28
N LEU A 399 5.26 -17.90 -3.98
CA LEU A 399 5.10 -18.26 -5.38
C LEU A 399 6.23 -17.71 -6.29
N TRP A 400 6.68 -16.48 -6.06
CA TRP A 400 7.82 -15.91 -6.77
C TRP A 400 9.16 -16.44 -6.27
N GLY A 401 9.56 -16.08 -5.05
CA GLY A 401 10.90 -16.36 -4.53
C GLY A 401 11.21 -17.85 -4.39
N ASP A 402 10.30 -18.62 -3.80
CA ASP A 402 10.50 -20.03 -3.52
C ASP A 402 10.22 -20.95 -4.72
N HIS A 403 9.39 -20.53 -5.68
CA HIS A 403 8.98 -21.39 -6.79
C HIS A 403 9.37 -20.85 -8.17
N LEU A 404 8.77 -19.77 -8.69
CA LEU A 404 9.01 -19.29 -10.06
C LEU A 404 10.48 -18.89 -10.28
N TRP A 405 11.10 -18.19 -9.33
CA TRP A 405 12.49 -17.73 -9.46
C TRP A 405 13.51 -18.88 -9.47
N LYS A 406 13.20 -19.99 -8.77
CA LYS A 406 14.04 -21.19 -8.82
C LYS A 406 13.98 -21.88 -10.19
N GLU A 407 12.83 -21.89 -10.86
CA GLU A 407 12.70 -22.37 -12.25
C GLU A 407 13.48 -21.50 -13.23
N VAL A 408 13.33 -20.17 -13.11
CA VAL A 408 14.05 -19.21 -13.97
C VAL A 408 15.55 -19.43 -13.87
N LYS A 409 16.06 -19.61 -12.64
CA LYS A 409 17.46 -19.95 -12.41
C LYS A 409 17.87 -21.29 -13.01
N PHE A 410 17.02 -22.31 -12.91
CA PHE A 410 17.28 -23.63 -13.52
C PHE A 410 17.50 -23.51 -15.04
N TRP A 411 16.53 -22.94 -15.77
CA TRP A 411 16.63 -22.79 -17.23
C TRP A 411 17.77 -21.86 -17.68
N ILE A 412 18.07 -20.80 -16.92
CA ILE A 412 19.17 -19.88 -17.25
C ILE A 412 20.55 -20.50 -16.98
N LEU A 413 20.67 -21.39 -15.98
CA LEU A 413 21.90 -22.13 -15.72
C LEU A 413 22.14 -23.24 -16.76
N ASP A 414 21.07 -23.89 -17.23
CA ASP A 414 21.12 -24.89 -18.30
C ASP A 414 21.65 -24.28 -19.63
N LEU A 415 21.21 -23.06 -19.95
CA LEU A 415 21.75 -22.26 -21.08
C LEU A 415 23.18 -21.72 -20.85
N GLY A 416 23.80 -21.97 -19.70
CA GLY A 416 25.21 -21.69 -19.44
C GLY A 416 25.54 -20.26 -18.98
N ARG A 417 26.84 -20.05 -18.69
CA ARG A 417 27.35 -18.88 -17.94
C ARG A 417 27.07 -17.53 -18.61
N GLU A 418 27.03 -17.47 -19.95
CA GLU A 418 26.76 -16.21 -20.65
C GLU A 418 25.32 -15.71 -20.46
N ALA A 419 24.35 -16.63 -20.39
CA ALA A 419 22.95 -16.29 -20.12
C ALA A 419 22.79 -15.67 -18.71
N ALA A 420 23.44 -16.27 -17.70
CA ALA A 420 23.45 -15.74 -16.33
C ALA A 420 24.06 -14.33 -16.26
N VAL A 421 25.18 -14.08 -16.93
CA VAL A 421 25.85 -12.75 -16.97
C VAL A 421 25.03 -11.68 -17.71
N LYS A 422 24.20 -12.06 -18.69
CA LYS A 422 23.27 -11.14 -19.35
C LYS A 422 22.12 -10.72 -18.42
N LEU A 423 21.62 -11.63 -17.58
CA LEU A 423 20.53 -11.34 -16.65
C LEU A 423 20.96 -10.41 -15.52
N ASP A 424 22.14 -10.64 -14.95
CA ASP A 424 22.71 -9.89 -13.81
C ASP A 424 22.86 -8.37 -14.08
N LYS A 425 22.72 -7.95 -15.34
CA LYS A 425 22.80 -6.55 -15.81
C LYS A 425 21.43 -5.89 -16.05
N LYS A 426 20.30 -6.57 -15.81
CA LYS A 426 18.95 -6.07 -16.18
C LYS A 426 17.89 -6.37 -15.10
N PHE A 427 17.34 -5.31 -14.47
CA PHE A 427 16.42 -5.42 -13.33
C PHE A 427 14.94 -5.76 -13.62
N MET A 428 14.57 -6.22 -14.83
CA MET A 428 13.15 -6.51 -15.16
C MET A 428 12.99 -7.81 -15.95
N ILE A 429 12.77 -8.92 -15.22
CA ILE A 429 12.91 -10.31 -15.69
C ILE A 429 12.28 -10.62 -17.07
N ILE A 430 11.02 -10.26 -17.32
CA ILE A 430 10.34 -10.55 -18.60
C ILE A 430 11.10 -9.89 -19.77
N PHE A 431 11.35 -8.58 -19.66
CA PHE A 431 12.07 -7.78 -20.66
C PHE A 431 13.57 -8.08 -20.73
N ALA A 432 14.11 -8.71 -19.68
CA ALA A 432 15.52 -9.03 -19.51
C ALA A 432 15.91 -10.44 -19.99
N ALA A 433 14.97 -11.37 -19.98
CA ALA A 433 15.17 -12.78 -20.32
C ALA A 433 14.44 -13.20 -21.61
N GLN A 434 13.57 -12.36 -22.20
CA GLN A 434 12.98 -12.63 -23.53
C GLN A 434 14.03 -12.88 -24.63
N ASP A 435 15.20 -12.25 -24.53
CA ASP A 435 16.34 -12.42 -25.44
C ASP A 435 17.27 -13.59 -25.05
N ILE A 436 16.88 -14.38 -24.05
CA ILE A 436 17.61 -15.52 -23.50
C ILE A 436 16.75 -16.79 -23.66
N LEU A 437 15.52 -16.77 -23.12
CA LEU A 437 14.57 -17.88 -23.10
C LEU A 437 13.62 -17.79 -24.31
N THR A 438 14.18 -17.89 -25.51
CA THR A 438 13.42 -17.88 -26.78
C THR A 438 12.88 -19.26 -27.14
N SER A 439 11.80 -19.32 -27.93
CA SER A 439 11.20 -20.56 -28.45
C SER A 439 12.20 -21.53 -29.10
N SER A 440 13.22 -20.98 -29.77
CA SER A 440 14.25 -21.71 -30.50
C SER A 440 15.37 -22.28 -29.63
N HIS A 441 15.57 -21.75 -28.42
CA HIS A 441 16.65 -22.16 -27.51
C HIS A 441 16.12 -22.91 -26.28
N CYS A 442 14.96 -22.52 -25.73
CA CYS A 442 14.36 -23.17 -24.57
C CYS A 442 12.84 -22.97 -24.58
N LYS A 443 12.09 -23.92 -25.19
CA LYS A 443 10.62 -23.86 -25.29
C LYS A 443 9.95 -23.79 -23.90
N LEU A 444 10.42 -24.57 -22.93
CA LEU A 444 9.90 -24.56 -21.56
C LEU A 444 10.21 -23.26 -20.82
N GLY A 445 11.43 -22.72 -20.99
CA GLY A 445 11.81 -21.42 -20.45
C GLY A 445 10.98 -20.27 -21.02
N GLN A 446 10.64 -20.31 -22.32
CA GLN A 446 9.73 -19.33 -22.92
C GLN A 446 8.30 -19.47 -22.37
N LEU A 447 7.80 -20.70 -22.22
CA LEU A 447 6.49 -20.96 -21.61
C LEU A 447 6.44 -20.46 -20.16
N LEU A 448 7.52 -20.64 -19.39
CA LEU A 448 7.67 -20.07 -18.05
C LEU A 448 7.65 -18.53 -18.07
N LEU A 449 8.30 -17.86 -19.03
CA LEU A 449 8.20 -16.39 -19.15
C LEU A 449 6.77 -15.93 -19.44
N ARG A 450 6.00 -16.67 -20.25
CA ARG A 450 4.57 -16.40 -20.48
C ARG A 450 3.75 -16.55 -19.19
N CYS A 451 4.03 -17.57 -18.37
CA CYS A 451 3.44 -17.73 -17.03
C CYS A 451 3.78 -16.52 -16.13
N ILE A 452 5.05 -16.12 -16.10
CA ILE A 452 5.53 -14.98 -15.31
C ILE A 452 4.90 -13.66 -15.77
N HIS A 453 4.66 -13.47 -17.07
CA HIS A 453 3.96 -12.29 -17.57
C HIS A 453 2.54 -12.17 -16.97
N TYR A 454 1.74 -13.23 -17.03
CA TYR A 454 0.39 -13.21 -16.44
C TYR A 454 0.41 -13.14 -14.91
N TYR A 455 1.38 -13.78 -14.24
CA TYR A 455 1.61 -13.61 -12.81
C TYR A 455 1.85 -12.13 -12.43
N VAL A 456 2.67 -11.41 -13.20
CA VAL A 456 2.95 -9.99 -12.97
C VAL A 456 1.73 -9.12 -13.25
N GLU A 457 0.94 -9.40 -14.30
CA GLU A 457 -0.33 -8.68 -14.50
C GLU A 457 -1.29 -8.89 -13.32
N PHE A 458 -1.44 -10.14 -12.85
CA PHE A 458 -2.23 -10.51 -11.68
C PHE A 458 -1.75 -9.79 -10.41
N ASP A 459 -0.45 -9.85 -10.08
CA ASP A 459 0.09 -9.21 -8.87
C ASP A 459 -0.01 -7.67 -8.92
N ILE A 460 -0.02 -7.07 -10.11
CA ILE A 460 -0.28 -5.63 -10.27
C ILE A 460 -1.76 -5.31 -10.01
N TYR A 461 -2.71 -6.07 -10.56
CA TYR A 461 -4.14 -5.86 -10.24
C TYR A 461 -4.38 -6.00 -8.73
N VAL A 462 -3.86 -7.05 -8.10
CA VAL A 462 -3.94 -7.28 -6.64
C VAL A 462 -3.26 -6.18 -5.80
N SER A 463 -2.43 -5.34 -6.43
CA SER A 463 -1.73 -4.22 -5.79
C SER A 463 -2.41 -2.86 -5.89
N LEU A 464 -3.57 -2.78 -6.56
CA LEU A 464 -4.32 -1.53 -6.64
C LEU A 464 -4.81 -1.10 -5.25
N GLU A 465 -4.75 0.20 -4.97
CA GLU A 465 -5.19 0.78 -3.70
C GLU A 465 -6.67 1.22 -3.70
N VAL A 466 -7.33 1.09 -4.85
CA VAL A 466 -8.77 1.21 -5.03
C VAL A 466 -9.20 0.20 -6.10
N HIS A 467 -10.26 -0.55 -5.83
CA HIS A 467 -10.80 -1.56 -6.73
C HIS A 467 -12.24 -1.27 -7.12
N THR A 468 -12.50 -1.09 -8.42
CA THR A 468 -13.86 -1.15 -8.99
C THR A 468 -14.24 -2.59 -9.37
N GLU A 469 -15.53 -2.84 -9.57
CA GLU A 469 -16.05 -4.08 -10.18
C GLU A 469 -15.26 -4.50 -11.42
N ASP A 470 -14.98 -3.57 -12.34
CA ASP A 470 -14.23 -3.82 -13.58
C ASP A 470 -12.78 -4.23 -13.31
N THR A 471 -12.09 -3.57 -12.37
CA THR A 471 -10.71 -3.95 -12.01
C THR A 471 -10.63 -5.32 -11.34
N ILE A 472 -11.65 -5.70 -10.57
CA ILE A 472 -11.74 -7.03 -9.94
C ILE A 472 -12.00 -8.08 -11.01
N ALA A 473 -12.91 -7.83 -11.96
CA ALA A 473 -13.16 -8.73 -13.09
C ALA A 473 -11.92 -8.90 -13.98
N ALA A 474 -11.22 -7.79 -14.31
CA ALA A 474 -9.98 -7.82 -15.07
C ALA A 474 -8.84 -8.54 -14.34
N GLY A 475 -8.76 -8.37 -13.02
CA GLY A 475 -7.81 -9.07 -12.15
C GLY A 475 -8.07 -10.58 -12.08
N ARG A 476 -9.33 -11.00 -11.93
CA ARG A 476 -9.72 -12.43 -11.98
C ARG A 476 -9.42 -13.04 -13.36
N LEU A 477 -9.61 -12.29 -14.45
CA LEU A 477 -9.25 -12.74 -15.80
C LEU A 477 -7.72 -12.86 -15.98
N ALA A 478 -6.93 -11.98 -15.38
CA ALA A 478 -5.47 -12.09 -15.37
C ALA A 478 -5.01 -13.32 -14.58
N LEU A 479 -5.63 -13.59 -13.43
CA LEU A 479 -5.41 -14.78 -12.63
C LEU A 479 -5.77 -16.06 -13.40
N GLN A 480 -6.94 -16.12 -14.05
CA GLN A 480 -7.35 -17.28 -14.86
C GLN A 480 -6.30 -17.60 -15.94
N LYS A 481 -5.82 -16.59 -16.68
CA LYS A 481 -4.78 -16.78 -17.71
C LYS A 481 -3.46 -17.27 -17.13
N PHE A 482 -3.10 -16.78 -15.93
CA PHE A 482 -1.94 -17.29 -15.21
C PHE A 482 -2.11 -18.76 -14.82
N SER A 483 -3.28 -19.15 -14.29
CA SER A 483 -3.62 -20.54 -13.96
C SER A 483 -3.54 -21.47 -15.17
N GLU A 484 -4.16 -21.09 -16.30
CA GLU A 484 -4.16 -21.86 -17.55
C GLU A 484 -2.73 -22.08 -18.09
N MET A 485 -1.90 -21.04 -18.12
CA MET A 485 -0.51 -21.15 -18.58
C MET A 485 0.38 -21.94 -17.61
N MET A 486 0.13 -21.82 -16.30
CA MET A 486 0.84 -22.61 -15.30
C MET A 486 0.50 -24.10 -15.39
N ASP A 487 -0.76 -24.46 -15.59
CA ASP A 487 -1.14 -25.87 -15.80
C ASP A 487 -0.52 -26.43 -17.11
N GLU A 488 -0.43 -25.62 -18.17
CA GLU A 488 0.32 -25.96 -19.39
C GLU A 488 1.82 -26.19 -19.11
N TYR A 489 2.47 -25.28 -18.36
CA TYR A 489 3.88 -25.39 -17.99
C TYR A 489 4.14 -26.63 -17.14
N ILE A 490 3.33 -26.87 -16.10
CA ILE A 490 3.47 -28.02 -15.19
C ILE A 490 3.36 -29.34 -15.97
N ALA A 491 2.40 -29.43 -16.89
CA ALA A 491 2.23 -30.62 -17.72
C ALA A 491 3.43 -30.89 -18.64
N GLN A 492 4.07 -29.85 -19.20
CA GLN A 492 5.21 -30.00 -20.10
C GLN A 492 6.57 -30.09 -19.36
N SER A 493 6.74 -29.49 -18.17
CA SER A 493 8.02 -29.44 -17.45
C SER A 493 8.24 -30.60 -16.47
N HIS A 494 7.19 -31.39 -16.17
CA HIS A 494 7.28 -32.54 -15.25
C HIS A 494 8.40 -33.54 -15.60
N PRO A 495 8.69 -33.88 -16.87
CA PRO A 495 9.77 -34.83 -17.21
C PRO A 495 11.17 -34.30 -16.90
N GLU A 496 11.36 -32.98 -16.85
CA GLU A 496 12.68 -32.34 -16.77
C GLU A 496 12.99 -31.77 -15.38
N THR A 497 11.96 -31.24 -14.69
CA THR A 497 12.13 -30.52 -13.41
C THR A 497 11.75 -31.34 -12.17
N ASN A 498 10.94 -32.40 -12.33
CA ASN A 498 10.37 -33.23 -11.24
C ASN A 498 9.78 -32.40 -10.06
N LYS A 499 9.31 -31.18 -10.35
CA LYS A 499 8.91 -30.23 -9.32
C LYS A 499 7.47 -30.45 -8.88
N ASN A 500 7.28 -30.66 -7.59
CA ASN A 500 5.94 -30.65 -7.02
C ASN A 500 5.41 -29.21 -6.94
N TRP A 501 4.38 -28.92 -7.72
CA TRP A 501 3.65 -27.65 -7.71
C TRP A 501 2.41 -27.67 -6.80
N ASN A 502 2.15 -28.75 -6.07
CA ASN A 502 1.14 -28.75 -5.02
C ASN A 502 1.75 -28.19 -3.73
N PHE A 503 1.46 -26.92 -3.44
CA PHE A 503 1.79 -26.26 -2.17
C PHE A 503 0.72 -25.21 -1.81
N PRO A 504 0.42 -24.99 -0.51
CA PRO A 504 -0.72 -24.18 -0.07
C PRO A 504 -0.73 -22.74 -0.60
N LYS A 505 0.44 -22.08 -0.62
CA LYS A 505 0.59 -20.71 -1.13
C LYS A 505 0.19 -20.57 -2.62
N LYS A 506 0.25 -21.65 -3.41
CA LYS A 506 -0.26 -21.66 -4.79
C LYS A 506 -1.78 -21.56 -4.84
N HIS A 507 -2.50 -22.11 -3.86
CA HIS A 507 -3.97 -22.07 -3.81
C HIS A 507 -4.49 -20.74 -3.25
N LEU A 508 -3.78 -20.14 -2.29
CA LEU A 508 -4.19 -18.86 -1.68
C LEU A 508 -4.39 -17.72 -2.69
N VAL A 509 -3.68 -17.73 -3.84
CA VAL A 509 -3.86 -16.73 -4.92
C VAL A 509 -5.28 -16.72 -5.48
N SER A 510 -6.00 -17.86 -5.46
CA SER A 510 -7.37 -17.97 -5.94
C SER A 510 -8.36 -17.14 -5.15
N HIS A 511 -8.07 -16.88 -3.87
CA HIS A 511 -8.92 -16.11 -2.96
C HIS A 511 -8.58 -14.61 -2.94
N ALA A 512 -7.53 -14.16 -3.64
CA ALA A 512 -7.02 -12.80 -3.54
C ALA A 512 -8.08 -11.71 -3.82
N PHE A 513 -8.94 -11.93 -4.82
CA PHE A 513 -10.03 -10.99 -5.16
C PHE A 513 -11.29 -11.18 -4.32
N ASP A 514 -11.48 -12.35 -3.72
CA ASP A 514 -12.57 -12.61 -2.76
C ASP A 514 -12.26 -11.93 -1.43
N ASP A 515 -10.99 -11.94 -1.00
CA ASP A 515 -10.51 -11.15 0.13
C ASP A 515 -10.60 -9.64 -0.13
N ILE A 516 -10.32 -9.17 -1.35
CA ILE A 516 -10.48 -7.75 -1.70
C ILE A 516 -11.94 -7.29 -1.54
N LEU A 517 -12.91 -8.07 -2.06
CA LEU A 517 -14.34 -7.81 -1.88
C LEU A 517 -14.74 -7.87 -0.40
N ALA A 518 -14.18 -8.83 0.34
CA ALA A 518 -14.53 -9.06 1.74
C ALA A 518 -13.96 -8.01 2.72
N LYS A 519 -12.72 -7.55 2.51
CA LYS A 519 -11.89 -6.85 3.52
C LYS A 519 -11.25 -5.53 3.04
N GLY A 520 -11.45 -5.15 1.78
CA GLY A 520 -10.77 -3.99 1.17
C GLY A 520 -9.44 -4.38 0.53
N VAL A 521 -8.67 -3.40 0.06
CA VAL A 521 -7.45 -3.65 -0.73
C VAL A 521 -6.35 -4.36 0.07
N THR A 522 -5.40 -5.02 -0.62
CA THR A 522 -4.32 -5.79 0.04
C THR A 522 -3.39 -4.96 0.93
N HIS A 523 -3.40 -3.62 0.82
CA HIS A 523 -2.71 -2.72 1.74
C HIS A 523 -3.24 -2.91 3.20
N ASN A 524 -4.52 -3.28 3.37
CA ASN A 524 -5.18 -3.40 4.66
C ASN A 524 -4.69 -4.60 5.49
N TYR A 525 -4.21 -5.65 4.83
CA TYR A 525 -3.81 -6.92 5.43
C TYR A 525 -2.39 -7.37 5.02
N SER A 526 -1.56 -6.46 4.51
CA SER A 526 -0.15 -6.76 4.22
C SER A 526 0.66 -6.91 5.51
N THR A 527 1.59 -7.88 5.54
CA THR A 527 2.46 -8.11 6.71
C THR A 527 3.62 -7.14 6.86
N LYS A 528 4.02 -6.42 5.80
CA LYS A 528 5.18 -5.50 5.81
C LYS A 528 5.23 -4.54 7.01
N PRO A 529 4.13 -3.91 7.46
CA PRO A 529 4.19 -3.00 8.61
C PRO A 529 4.53 -3.75 9.90
N ASN A 530 4.11 -5.02 10.03
CA ASN A 530 4.45 -5.87 11.17
C ASN A 530 5.93 -6.29 11.15
N GLU A 531 6.44 -6.71 10.00
CA GLU A 531 7.86 -7.07 9.86
C GLU A 531 8.78 -5.88 10.15
N LYS A 532 8.37 -4.67 9.77
CA LYS A 532 9.08 -3.45 10.13
C LYS A 532 9.11 -3.20 11.65
N MET A 533 8.09 -3.66 12.40
CA MET A 533 8.08 -3.62 13.88
C MET A 533 9.01 -4.69 14.50
N HIS A 534 9.24 -5.84 13.86
CA HIS A 534 10.26 -6.78 14.35
C HIS A 534 11.65 -6.10 14.47
N GLY A 535 11.96 -5.15 13.58
CA GLY A 535 13.19 -4.37 13.63
C GLY A 535 13.34 -3.46 14.85
N SER A 536 12.26 -2.91 15.42
CA SER A 536 12.34 -2.16 16.70
C SER A 536 12.54 -3.11 17.88
N LEU A 537 11.83 -4.24 17.90
CA LEU A 537 11.99 -5.28 18.93
C LEU A 537 13.43 -5.86 18.95
N GLN A 538 14.04 -6.07 17.78
CA GLN A 538 15.46 -6.44 17.66
C GLN A 538 16.40 -5.37 18.24
N LYS A 539 16.15 -4.07 17.96
CA LYS A 539 16.94 -2.97 18.55
C LYS A 539 16.82 -2.95 20.08
N ILE A 540 15.62 -3.11 20.63
CA ILE A 540 15.39 -3.20 22.08
C ILE A 540 16.16 -4.39 22.66
N TYR A 541 16.02 -5.59 22.07
CA TYR A 541 16.77 -6.77 22.49
C TYR A 541 18.29 -6.52 22.56
N LEU A 542 18.87 -6.00 21.47
CA LEU A 542 20.32 -5.80 21.34
C LEU A 542 20.89 -4.68 22.23
N GLN A 543 20.13 -3.61 22.47
CA GLN A 543 20.63 -2.39 23.10
C GLN A 543 20.16 -2.18 24.55
N ARG A 544 19.08 -2.85 24.97
CA ARG A 544 18.36 -2.51 26.22
C ARG A 544 18.12 -3.71 27.15
N THR A 545 18.32 -4.95 26.70
CA THR A 545 18.13 -6.15 27.55
C THR A 545 19.45 -6.68 28.13
N ASN A 546 19.36 -7.43 29.21
CA ASN A 546 20.48 -8.19 29.79
C ASN A 546 20.67 -9.60 29.18
N PHE A 547 20.01 -9.89 28.05
CA PHE A 547 20.01 -11.18 27.35
C PHE A 547 19.48 -12.40 28.13
N LYS A 548 18.79 -12.19 29.27
CA LYS A 548 18.11 -13.24 30.06
C LYS A 548 16.65 -12.85 30.27
N ASN A 549 15.70 -13.79 30.24
CA ASN A 549 14.26 -13.50 30.44
C ASN A 549 13.80 -12.26 29.65
N VAL A 550 14.09 -12.25 28.35
CA VAL A 550 14.09 -11.00 27.56
C VAL A 550 12.71 -10.49 27.18
N ALA A 551 11.67 -11.32 27.23
CA ALA A 551 10.31 -10.92 26.85
C ALA A 551 9.80 -9.75 27.71
N SER A 552 9.77 -9.92 29.04
CA SER A 552 9.32 -8.86 29.97
C SER A 552 10.13 -7.57 29.84
N GLN A 553 11.45 -7.65 29.62
CA GLN A 553 12.28 -6.47 29.36
C GLN A 553 11.89 -5.77 28.05
N ILE A 554 11.74 -6.51 26.95
CA ILE A 554 11.39 -5.94 25.64
C ILE A 554 10.03 -5.24 25.71
N LEU A 555 9.04 -5.90 26.30
CA LEU A 555 7.68 -5.37 26.44
C LEU A 555 7.63 -4.12 27.32
N HIS A 556 8.46 -4.04 28.37
CA HIS A 556 8.56 -2.87 29.24
C HIS A 556 9.22 -1.66 28.54
N TYR A 557 10.22 -1.88 27.68
CA TYR A 557 10.76 -0.81 26.84
C TYR A 557 9.81 -0.39 25.71
N ASP A 558 9.01 -1.31 25.16
CA ASP A 558 7.94 -0.99 24.20
C ASP A 558 6.83 -0.13 24.84
N GLU A 559 6.46 -0.43 26.09
CA GLU A 559 5.60 0.40 26.94
C GLU A 559 6.13 1.85 27.11
N TRP A 560 7.43 2.02 27.38
CA TRP A 560 8.05 3.36 27.47
C TRP A 560 8.05 4.11 26.13
N LEU A 561 8.33 3.42 25.01
CA LEU A 561 8.29 4.02 23.68
C LEU A 561 6.88 4.49 23.30
N LEU A 562 5.84 3.70 23.62
CA LEU A 562 4.45 4.10 23.45
C LEU A 562 4.10 5.35 24.26
N THR A 563 4.47 5.35 25.55
CA THR A 563 4.21 6.47 26.47
C THR A 563 4.90 7.73 25.98
N SER A 564 6.18 7.65 25.61
CA SER A 564 6.93 8.77 25.03
C SER A 564 6.29 9.29 23.75
N THR A 565 5.81 8.40 22.88
CA THR A 565 5.13 8.78 21.63
C THR A 565 3.86 9.58 21.93
N SER A 566 3.04 9.11 22.89
CA SER A 566 1.80 9.79 23.26
C SER A 566 2.05 11.17 23.86
N MET A 567 3.02 11.27 24.77
CA MET A 567 3.40 12.54 25.39
C MET A 567 3.97 13.54 24.38
N CYS A 568 4.80 13.11 23.41
CA CYS A 568 5.23 14.00 22.33
C CYS A 568 4.03 14.53 21.53
N SER A 569 3.10 13.65 21.14
CA SER A 569 1.87 14.05 20.45
C SER A 569 0.87 14.84 21.31
N GLU A 570 1.07 14.97 22.63
CA GLU A 570 0.31 15.90 23.50
C GLU A 570 1.00 17.25 23.58
N LEU A 571 2.33 17.27 23.63
CA LEU A 571 3.14 18.49 23.53
C LEU A 571 2.90 19.19 22.18
N ASP A 572 2.90 18.45 21.07
CA ASP A 572 2.60 18.98 19.73
C ASP A 572 1.24 19.68 19.65
N GLU A 573 0.23 19.26 20.43
CA GLU A 573 -1.09 19.89 20.50
C GLU A 573 -1.15 21.05 21.51
N LEU A 574 -0.45 20.91 22.64
CA LEU A 574 -0.35 21.95 23.66
C LEU A 574 0.41 23.18 23.14
N ASP A 575 1.44 22.98 22.32
CA ASP A 575 2.20 24.05 21.67
C ASP A 575 1.31 24.81 20.67
N LYS A 576 0.47 24.11 19.88
CA LYS A 576 -0.56 24.73 19.01
C LYS A 576 -1.63 25.49 19.78
N TYR A 577 -1.91 25.10 21.02
CA TYR A 577 -2.90 25.77 21.87
C TYR A 577 -2.32 27.03 22.52
N ASN A 578 -1.14 26.94 23.14
CA ASN A 578 -0.51 28.04 23.87
C ASN A 578 -0.14 29.24 22.98
N GLN A 579 0.02 29.01 21.66
CA GLN A 579 0.22 30.06 20.66
C GLN A 579 -1.02 30.97 20.44
N ARG A 580 -2.17 30.71 21.11
CA ARG A 580 -3.43 31.46 20.91
C ARG A 580 -3.67 32.62 21.87
N ASP A 581 -3.05 32.62 23.05
CA ASP A 581 -3.41 33.53 24.16
C ASP A 581 -2.54 34.81 24.25
N THR A 582 -1.65 35.09 23.27
CA THR A 582 -0.56 36.08 23.43
C THR A 582 -0.54 37.28 22.47
N CYS A 583 -1.50 37.45 21.53
CA CYS A 583 -1.48 38.54 20.54
C CYS A 583 -2.79 39.37 20.46
N ASP A 584 -2.64 40.69 20.41
CA ASP A 584 -3.73 41.71 20.42
C ASP A 584 -4.24 42.03 18.97
N PRO A 585 -5.49 42.50 18.78
CA PRO A 585 -6.22 42.29 17.51
C PRO A 585 -6.20 43.43 16.47
N GLU A 586 -5.28 44.41 16.54
CA GLU A 586 -5.27 45.58 15.63
C GLU A 586 -3.97 45.77 14.82
N THR A 587 -3.77 44.94 13.79
CA THR A 587 -3.16 45.37 12.51
C THR A 587 -3.53 44.39 11.39
N ASN A 588 -4.18 44.89 10.33
CA ASN A 588 -4.47 44.12 9.11
C ASN A 588 -3.49 44.56 8.01
N GLU A 589 -2.59 43.67 7.57
CA GLU A 589 -1.89 43.80 6.30
C GLU A 589 -1.94 42.50 5.48
N VAL A 590 -1.67 42.65 4.20
CA VAL A 590 -2.00 41.70 3.12
C VAL A 590 -0.79 40.81 2.80
N LEU A 591 -1.01 39.51 2.63
CA LEU A 591 0.02 38.58 2.16
C LEU A 591 0.14 38.66 0.63
N ASP A 592 1.37 38.88 0.15
CA ASP A 592 1.77 38.84 -1.25
C ASP A 592 2.53 37.54 -1.57
N ASP A 593 2.46 37.11 -2.82
CA ASP A 593 2.93 35.80 -3.30
C ASP A 593 4.26 36.00 -4.05
N SER A 594 5.40 35.79 -3.37
CA SER A 594 6.72 36.04 -3.98
C SER A 594 7.86 35.08 -3.56
N ASP A 595 7.79 33.83 -4.02
CA ASP A 595 9.04 33.13 -4.41
C ASP A 595 9.50 33.68 -5.77
N ALA A 596 10.28 34.77 -5.75
CA ALA A 596 10.69 35.51 -6.93
C ALA A 596 12.19 35.85 -6.94
N GLY A 597 13.02 34.86 -7.32
CA GLY A 597 14.46 35.05 -7.48
C GLY A 597 15.17 33.89 -8.20
N THR A 598 14.56 33.21 -9.17
CA THR A 598 14.30 33.75 -10.52
C THR A 598 13.27 32.83 -11.17
N SER A 599 12.36 33.38 -12.00
CA SER A 599 11.30 32.61 -12.65
C SER A 599 11.78 31.24 -13.14
N LYS A 600 11.18 30.18 -12.61
CA LYS A 600 11.20 28.85 -13.17
C LYS A 600 9.75 28.44 -13.34
N SER A 601 9.31 28.26 -14.58
CA SER A 601 7.96 27.73 -14.86
C SER A 601 7.88 26.25 -14.45
N THR A 602 7.70 25.98 -13.15
CA THR A 602 7.52 24.64 -12.59
C THR A 602 6.19 24.06 -13.04
N THR A 603 6.20 22.77 -13.38
CA THR A 603 4.98 21.98 -13.61
C THR A 603 4.92 20.84 -12.61
N ILE A 604 3.70 20.45 -12.22
CA ILE A 604 3.43 19.37 -11.25
C ILE A 604 4.12 18.04 -11.63
N HIS A 605 4.46 17.83 -12.91
CA HIS A 605 5.04 16.58 -13.44
C HIS A 605 6.46 16.69 -13.98
N ALA A 606 7.10 17.88 -13.93
CA ALA A 606 8.46 18.05 -14.43
C ALA A 606 9.20 19.23 -13.78
N HIS A 607 10.43 18.97 -13.36
CA HIS A 607 11.37 19.97 -12.85
C HIS A 607 12.53 20.15 -13.82
N LEU A 608 12.85 21.41 -14.14
CA LEU A 608 14.06 21.75 -14.89
C LEU A 608 15.27 21.71 -13.94
N GLY A 609 16.32 20.99 -14.34
CA GLY A 609 17.55 20.82 -13.57
C GLY A 609 18.41 22.10 -13.47
N SER A 610 19.67 21.93 -13.05
CA SER A 610 20.64 23.04 -12.99
C SER A 610 20.84 23.68 -14.37
N ARG A 611 20.82 25.02 -14.42
CA ARG A 611 21.01 25.80 -15.65
C ARG A 611 22.40 25.54 -16.23
N GLN A 612 22.46 25.12 -17.50
CA GLN A 612 23.70 24.94 -18.26
C GLN A 612 24.04 26.22 -19.06
N GLY A 613 25.24 26.30 -19.63
CA GLY A 613 25.64 27.42 -20.48
C GLY A 613 24.78 27.56 -21.75
N ASN A 614 24.52 28.80 -22.15
CA ASN A 614 23.72 29.15 -23.33
C ASN A 614 24.50 28.82 -24.64
N ASN A 615 23.82 28.30 -25.66
CA ASN A 615 24.35 28.10 -27.03
C ASN A 615 23.33 28.66 -28.03
N SER A 616 23.74 29.20 -29.18
CA SER A 616 22.77 29.70 -30.18
C SER A 616 22.08 28.58 -30.96
N PHE A 617 20.99 28.87 -31.68
CA PHE A 617 20.42 27.93 -32.66
C PHE A 617 21.44 27.47 -33.71
N SER A 618 22.34 28.35 -34.15
CA SER A 618 23.42 28.01 -35.06
C SER A 618 24.37 26.97 -34.43
N ASP A 619 24.74 27.17 -33.17
CA ASP A 619 25.60 26.24 -32.42
C ASP A 619 24.89 24.89 -32.21
N ILE A 620 23.59 24.88 -31.90
CA ILE A 620 22.79 23.65 -31.74
C ILE A 620 22.71 22.87 -33.06
N MET A 621 22.43 23.56 -34.17
CA MET A 621 22.38 22.95 -35.50
C MET A 621 23.76 22.47 -35.98
N HIS A 622 24.85 23.06 -35.49
CA HIS A 622 26.22 22.62 -35.77
C HIS A 622 26.64 21.44 -34.87
N LEU A 623 26.46 21.57 -33.55
CA LEU A 623 26.76 20.57 -32.51
C LEU A 623 26.00 19.25 -32.72
N HIS A 624 24.76 19.35 -33.22
CA HIS A 624 23.91 18.21 -33.54
C HIS A 624 23.67 18.05 -35.05
N GLY A 625 24.54 18.60 -35.91
CA GLY A 625 24.37 18.59 -37.38
C GLY A 625 24.30 17.20 -38.02
N THR A 626 24.71 16.15 -37.31
CA THR A 626 24.58 14.74 -37.72
C THR A 626 23.25 14.08 -37.29
N ASP A 627 22.48 14.69 -36.37
CA ASP A 627 21.19 14.17 -35.90
C ASP A 627 20.01 14.85 -36.61
N ARG A 628 19.27 14.04 -37.38
CA ARG A 628 18.10 14.46 -38.16
C ARG A 628 16.94 15.04 -37.32
N ALA A 629 16.96 14.93 -35.99
CA ALA A 629 15.97 15.57 -35.13
C ALA A 629 16.05 17.10 -35.19
N PHE A 630 17.28 17.62 -35.24
CA PHE A 630 17.60 19.06 -35.22
C PHE A 630 17.57 19.69 -36.63
N THR A 631 17.38 18.90 -37.68
CA THR A 631 17.09 19.42 -39.02
C THR A 631 15.84 20.30 -38.96
N ASN A 632 15.96 21.54 -39.42
CA ASN A 632 14.91 22.55 -39.42
C ASN A 632 14.36 22.91 -38.02
N PHE A 633 15.16 22.75 -36.95
CA PHE A 633 14.75 23.01 -35.56
C PHE A 633 14.07 24.39 -35.36
N ARG A 634 14.65 25.46 -35.92
CA ARG A 634 14.09 26.82 -35.91
C ARG A 634 12.69 26.90 -36.56
N MET A 635 12.47 26.20 -37.68
CA MET A 635 11.16 26.19 -38.35
C MET A 635 10.12 25.42 -37.52
N LYS A 636 10.49 24.25 -36.99
CA LYS A 636 9.61 23.46 -36.10
C LYS A 636 9.15 24.23 -34.87
N LEU A 637 10.04 25.05 -34.28
CA LEU A 637 9.69 25.87 -33.11
C LEU A 637 8.82 27.08 -33.49
N ASN A 638 9.07 27.71 -34.65
CA ASN A 638 8.20 28.75 -35.19
C ASN A 638 6.78 28.18 -35.44
N ASP A 639 6.66 27.02 -36.09
CA ASP A 639 5.38 26.38 -36.41
C ASP A 639 4.60 26.04 -35.12
N PHE A 640 5.29 25.47 -34.12
CA PHE A 640 4.70 25.17 -32.81
C PHE A 640 4.18 26.43 -32.10
N LEU A 641 5.01 27.48 -31.94
CA LEU A 641 4.62 28.69 -31.20
C LEU A 641 3.45 29.42 -31.87
N ASN A 642 3.44 29.48 -33.20
CA ASN A 642 2.37 30.14 -33.95
C ASN A 642 1.03 29.39 -33.90
N GLY A 643 1.03 28.07 -33.67
CA GLY A 643 -0.19 27.30 -33.39
C GLY A 643 -0.59 27.33 -31.90
N PHE A 644 0.38 27.14 -31.00
CA PHE A 644 0.16 26.95 -29.57
C PHE A 644 -0.37 28.21 -28.87
N LEU A 645 0.21 29.38 -29.13
CA LEU A 645 -0.14 30.60 -28.39
C LEU A 645 -1.60 31.03 -28.66
N PRO A 646 -2.08 31.14 -29.92
CA PRO A 646 -3.48 31.45 -30.19
C PRO A 646 -4.47 30.42 -29.63
N GLN A 647 -4.12 29.12 -29.69
CA GLN A 647 -4.96 28.05 -29.14
C GLN A 647 -5.14 28.11 -27.62
N ASN A 648 -4.22 28.75 -26.90
CA ASN A 648 -4.26 28.91 -25.44
C ASN A 648 -4.68 30.32 -25.01
N ASN A 649 -5.29 31.11 -25.92
CA ASN A 649 -5.66 32.52 -25.72
C ASN A 649 -4.49 33.44 -25.33
N ILE A 650 -3.25 33.06 -25.67
CA ILE A 650 -2.07 33.89 -25.45
C ILE A 650 -1.84 34.74 -26.72
N PRO A 651 -1.88 36.07 -26.65
CA PRO A 651 -1.69 36.92 -27.82
C PRO A 651 -0.26 36.73 -28.38
N LEU A 652 -0.17 36.60 -29.71
CA LEU A 652 1.12 36.64 -30.38
C LEU A 652 1.78 38.02 -30.16
N PRO A 653 3.10 38.11 -29.97
CA PRO A 653 3.82 39.38 -29.88
C PRO A 653 3.45 40.30 -31.07
N ASP A 654 3.01 41.52 -30.76
CA ASP A 654 2.54 42.53 -31.70
C ASP A 654 1.45 42.07 -32.70
N GLY A 655 0.73 40.97 -32.38
CA GLY A 655 -0.30 40.37 -33.23
C GLY A 655 0.24 39.74 -34.53
N ARG A 656 1.54 39.41 -34.60
CA ARG A 656 2.20 38.89 -35.81
C ARG A 656 2.75 37.48 -35.60
N CYS A 657 2.89 36.72 -36.68
CA CYS A 657 3.55 35.42 -36.61
C CYS A 657 4.99 35.56 -36.09
N ILE A 658 5.34 34.73 -35.11
CA ILE A 658 6.66 34.70 -34.49
C ILE A 658 7.69 34.22 -35.52
N HIS A 659 8.74 35.01 -35.68
CA HIS A 659 9.95 34.70 -36.42
C HIS A 659 11.15 34.89 -35.50
N MET A 660 11.54 33.81 -34.80
CA MET A 660 12.83 33.79 -34.08
C MET A 660 13.99 33.93 -35.08
N GLN A 661 15.13 34.48 -34.62
CA GLN A 661 16.32 34.73 -35.43
C GLN A 661 17.37 33.61 -35.28
N ALA A 662 18.61 33.81 -35.73
CA ALA A 662 19.65 32.78 -35.65
C ALA A 662 20.42 32.81 -34.31
N GLU A 663 20.30 33.93 -33.59
CA GLU A 663 21.08 34.32 -32.41
C GLU A 663 20.40 33.91 -31.09
N ASP A 664 19.15 33.44 -31.12
CA ASP A 664 18.39 32.99 -29.95
C ASP A 664 18.93 31.65 -29.38
N THR A 665 18.82 31.45 -28.05
CA THR A 665 19.72 30.53 -27.31
C THR A 665 19.08 29.39 -26.52
N PHE A 666 19.64 28.16 -26.59
CA PHE A 666 19.25 26.97 -25.80
C PHE A 666 20.47 26.04 -25.48
N TYR A 667 20.28 24.90 -24.80
CA TYR A 667 21.34 24.05 -24.19
C TYR A 667 21.69 22.78 -25.03
N GLY A 668 22.45 21.80 -24.51
CA GLY A 668 22.85 20.61 -25.29
C GLY A 668 23.33 19.38 -24.50
N SER A 669 22.50 18.34 -24.39
CA SER A 669 22.89 16.99 -23.90
C SER A 669 21.87 15.93 -24.38
N PRO A 670 22.29 14.77 -24.91
CA PRO A 670 21.36 13.72 -25.35
C PRO A 670 20.65 13.06 -24.17
N ARG A 671 19.32 12.90 -24.26
CA ARG A 671 18.52 12.12 -23.30
C ARG A 671 18.00 10.83 -23.93
N TYR A 672 17.91 9.78 -23.10
CA TYR A 672 17.35 8.47 -23.45
C TYR A 672 15.96 8.24 -22.84
N ASP A 673 15.52 9.18 -22.01
CA ASP A 673 14.25 9.16 -21.30
C ASP A 673 13.08 9.12 -22.28
N CYS A 674 12.05 8.35 -21.97
CA CYS A 674 10.81 8.31 -22.72
C CYS A 674 9.66 8.80 -21.82
N VAL A 675 8.63 9.36 -22.44
CA VAL A 675 7.52 10.05 -21.76
C VAL A 675 6.19 9.69 -22.39
N ILE A 676 5.11 9.79 -21.60
CA ILE A 676 3.73 9.85 -22.10
C ILE A 676 3.35 11.32 -22.24
N VAL A 677 2.90 11.71 -23.43
CA VAL A 677 2.49 13.07 -23.78
C VAL A 677 0.99 13.09 -24.00
N ASN A 678 0.28 13.99 -23.32
CA ASN A 678 -1.15 14.19 -23.54
C ASN A 678 -1.39 15.10 -24.76
N THR A 679 -2.46 14.85 -25.49
CA THR A 679 -2.92 15.72 -26.59
C THR A 679 -4.43 15.89 -26.52
N ALA A 680 -4.98 16.80 -27.34
CA ALA A 680 -6.43 16.98 -27.46
C ALA A 680 -7.19 15.74 -27.97
N ASN A 681 -6.49 14.75 -28.55
CA ASN A 681 -7.09 13.55 -29.13
C ASN A 681 -6.79 12.30 -28.28
N THR A 682 -5.53 11.90 -28.21
CA THR A 682 -5.08 10.70 -27.48
C THR A 682 -3.67 10.88 -26.91
N PRO A 683 -3.36 10.32 -25.72
CA PRO A 683 -1.99 10.29 -25.23
C PRO A 683 -1.10 9.36 -26.07
N PHE A 684 0.15 9.74 -26.27
CA PHE A 684 1.12 8.94 -27.02
C PHE A 684 2.49 8.89 -26.35
N PHE A 685 3.33 7.94 -26.76
CA PHE A 685 4.69 7.79 -26.23
C PHE A 685 5.67 8.59 -27.08
N ALA A 686 6.63 9.24 -26.44
CA ALA A 686 7.70 9.94 -27.13
C ALA A 686 9.05 9.71 -26.44
N ARG A 687 10.15 9.72 -27.20
CA ARG A 687 11.48 9.86 -26.63
C ARG A 687 11.76 11.33 -26.41
N LEU A 688 12.12 11.70 -25.20
CA LEU A 688 12.61 13.03 -24.88
C LEU A 688 13.99 13.19 -25.51
N ILE A 689 14.12 14.05 -26.51
CA ILE A 689 15.41 14.31 -27.15
C ILE A 689 16.13 15.38 -26.35
N TYR A 690 15.41 16.46 -26.07
CA TYR A 690 16.03 17.72 -25.68
C TYR A 690 14.99 18.63 -24.97
N MET A 691 15.38 19.33 -23.90
CA MET A 691 14.50 20.21 -23.10
C MET A 691 15.12 21.59 -22.96
N PHE A 692 14.31 22.63 -23.05
CA PHE A 692 14.77 24.01 -23.11
C PHE A 692 13.68 25.01 -22.69
N THR A 693 14.07 26.25 -22.38
CA THR A 693 13.11 27.32 -22.03
C THR A 693 13.21 28.48 -23.02
N CYS A 694 12.06 28.88 -23.58
CA CYS A 694 11.96 29.90 -24.61
C CYS A 694 11.27 31.15 -24.05
N LEU A 695 11.88 32.32 -24.22
CA LEU A 695 11.32 33.59 -23.80
C LEU A 695 10.51 34.20 -24.96
N VAL A 696 9.20 34.37 -24.79
CA VAL A 696 8.32 34.98 -25.79
C VAL A 696 7.52 36.09 -25.12
N GLY A 697 7.66 37.33 -25.59
CA GLY A 697 6.96 38.49 -25.03
C GLY A 697 7.26 38.77 -23.55
N GLY A 698 8.43 38.34 -23.05
CA GLY A 698 8.81 38.45 -21.63
C GLY A 698 8.37 37.26 -20.75
N THR A 699 7.59 36.33 -21.29
CA THR A 699 7.12 35.12 -20.57
C THR A 699 8.00 33.91 -20.93
N GLU A 700 8.43 33.13 -19.93
CA GLU A 700 9.24 31.93 -20.13
C GLU A 700 8.37 30.67 -20.32
N PHE A 701 8.56 29.99 -21.45
CA PHE A 701 7.85 28.77 -21.81
C PHE A 701 8.80 27.55 -21.74
N PRO A 702 8.55 26.55 -20.88
CA PRO A 702 9.32 25.31 -20.85
C PRO A 702 8.85 24.38 -21.97
N LEU A 703 9.75 24.05 -22.90
CA LEU A 703 9.47 23.28 -24.11
C LEU A 703 10.40 22.06 -24.22
N ALA A 704 9.93 21.05 -24.94
CA ALA A 704 10.68 19.84 -25.22
C ALA A 704 10.63 19.47 -26.70
N LEU A 705 11.80 19.17 -27.28
CA LEU A 705 11.89 18.46 -28.55
C LEU A 705 11.78 16.96 -28.26
N ILE A 706 10.84 16.32 -28.92
CA ILE A 706 10.54 14.89 -28.74
C ILE A 706 10.58 14.15 -30.08
N GLN A 707 10.88 12.85 -30.03
CA GLN A 707 10.69 11.93 -31.14
C GLN A 707 9.46 11.06 -30.81
N PRO A 708 8.31 11.27 -31.48
CA PRO A 708 7.13 10.44 -31.24
C PRO A 708 7.37 8.97 -31.59
N TYR A 709 6.69 8.08 -30.86
CA TYR A 709 6.48 6.69 -31.25
C TYR A 709 5.14 6.55 -31.96
N ASP A 710 5.07 5.63 -32.93
CA ASP A 710 3.79 5.26 -33.54
C ASP A 710 2.93 4.51 -32.52
N VAL A 711 1.69 4.99 -32.30
CA VAL A 711 0.65 4.28 -31.55
C VAL A 711 0.10 3.13 -32.43
N GLY A 712 0.96 2.14 -32.60
CA GLY A 712 0.72 0.94 -33.38
C GLY A 712 1.40 0.92 -34.74
N ILE A 713 2.17 -0.14 -34.98
CA ILE A 713 2.41 -0.64 -36.34
C ILE A 713 1.04 -0.86 -36.99
N ALA A 714 0.87 -0.43 -38.25
CA ALA A 714 -0.43 -0.27 -38.92
C ALA A 714 -1.28 -1.55 -39.09
N ASN A 715 -0.76 -2.73 -38.70
CA ASN A 715 -1.51 -3.98 -38.62
C ASN A 715 -1.69 -4.40 -37.16
N SER A 716 -2.94 -4.61 -36.73
CA SER A 716 -3.30 -5.06 -35.37
C SER A 716 -2.51 -6.29 -34.90
N ARG A 717 -2.31 -7.26 -35.78
CA ARG A 717 -1.50 -8.48 -35.56
C ARG A 717 0.00 -8.24 -35.26
N ARG A 718 0.53 -7.03 -35.45
CA ARG A 718 1.94 -6.67 -35.16
C ARG A 718 2.11 -5.73 -33.96
N ARG A 719 1.01 -5.33 -33.30
CA ARG A 719 1.05 -4.40 -32.15
C ARG A 719 1.47 -5.08 -30.84
N ARG A 720 1.32 -6.40 -30.76
CA ARG A 720 1.89 -7.25 -29.72
C ARG A 720 2.95 -8.15 -30.34
N ASP A 721 3.96 -8.59 -29.60
CA ASP A 721 4.75 -9.73 -30.04
C ASP A 721 3.89 -11.01 -29.98
N ASN A 722 4.27 -12.02 -30.78
CA ASN A 722 3.50 -13.24 -30.92
C ASN A 722 3.61 -14.18 -29.70
N ASP A 723 4.65 -13.99 -28.87
CA ASP A 723 5.06 -14.99 -27.89
C ASP A 723 4.52 -14.64 -26.48
N MET A 724 4.73 -13.39 -26.04
CA MET A 724 4.37 -12.91 -24.70
C MET A 724 3.24 -11.87 -24.70
N GLY A 725 2.89 -11.26 -25.84
CA GLY A 725 1.81 -10.26 -25.90
C GLY A 725 2.21 -8.83 -25.48
N LEU A 726 3.51 -8.56 -25.31
CA LEU A 726 4.08 -7.27 -24.96
C LEU A 726 3.77 -6.21 -26.01
N TRP A 727 3.40 -5.02 -25.55
CA TRP A 727 3.02 -3.93 -26.45
C TRP A 727 4.24 -3.35 -27.18
N ARG A 728 4.26 -3.50 -28.50
CA ARG A 728 5.34 -3.11 -29.40
C ARG A 728 5.04 -1.75 -30.03
N MET A 729 6.02 -0.85 -29.95
CA MET A 729 6.00 0.48 -30.57
C MET A 729 7.20 0.66 -31.49
N ARG A 730 7.02 1.48 -32.54
CA ARG A 730 8.11 1.87 -33.44
C ARG A 730 8.41 3.35 -33.22
N ALA A 731 9.68 3.70 -33.10
CA ALA A 731 10.07 5.11 -33.09
C ALA A 731 9.81 5.67 -34.50
N LYS A 732 9.09 6.79 -34.62
CA LYS A 732 8.91 7.44 -35.93
C LYS A 732 10.27 7.89 -36.48
N PRO A 733 10.43 8.09 -37.80
CA PRO A 733 11.69 8.58 -38.38
C PRO A 733 12.20 9.82 -37.64
N ARG A 734 13.51 9.87 -37.34
CA ARG A 734 14.12 10.93 -36.51
C ARG A 734 13.83 12.35 -37.02
N SER A 735 13.60 12.52 -38.33
CA SER A 735 13.16 13.77 -38.97
C SER A 735 11.78 14.27 -38.49
N SER A 736 10.86 13.38 -38.14
CA SER A 736 9.50 13.67 -37.63
C SER A 736 9.46 14.10 -36.16
N SER A 737 10.61 14.39 -35.56
CA SER A 737 10.68 14.96 -34.21
C SER A 737 9.96 16.31 -34.17
N GLU A 738 9.16 16.53 -33.14
CA GLU A 738 8.26 17.68 -32.96
C GLU A 738 8.51 18.35 -31.61
N ILE A 739 7.98 19.57 -31.43
CA ILE A 739 8.12 20.33 -30.18
C ILE A 739 6.79 20.32 -29.45
N ILE A 740 6.86 20.12 -28.13
CA ILE A 740 5.72 20.14 -27.23
C ILE A 740 5.99 21.08 -26.06
N SER A 741 4.92 21.47 -25.38
CA SER A 741 5.01 22.07 -24.06
C SER A 741 5.46 21.01 -23.05
N VAL A 742 6.39 21.35 -22.14
CA VAL A 742 6.71 20.44 -21.01
C VAL A 742 5.46 20.19 -20.15
N ARG A 743 4.49 21.13 -20.15
CA ARG A 743 3.20 20.99 -19.44
C ARG A 743 2.31 19.86 -19.99
N SER A 744 2.54 19.36 -21.20
CA SER A 744 1.79 18.22 -21.75
C SER A 744 2.44 16.86 -21.46
N ILE A 745 3.57 16.81 -20.76
CA ILE A 745 4.17 15.56 -20.28
C ILE A 745 3.37 15.07 -19.06
N VAL A 746 2.79 13.88 -19.17
CA VAL A 746 1.98 13.25 -18.10
C VAL A 746 2.89 12.56 -17.09
N ARG A 747 3.86 11.77 -17.58
CA ARG A 747 4.86 11.06 -16.78
C ARG A 747 5.98 10.49 -17.63
N GLY A 748 7.06 10.09 -16.97
CA GLY A 748 8.09 9.23 -17.56
C GLY A 748 7.57 7.82 -17.86
N ALA A 749 8.15 7.20 -18.88
CA ALA A 749 7.84 5.85 -19.38
C ALA A 749 9.13 5.07 -19.64
N ALA A 750 9.19 3.82 -19.20
CA ALA A 750 10.30 2.93 -19.47
C ALA A 750 10.04 2.11 -20.76
N LEU A 751 10.95 2.21 -21.74
CA LEU A 751 10.93 1.45 -22.99
C LEU A 751 12.23 0.66 -23.14
N THR A 752 12.14 -0.63 -23.50
CA THR A 752 13.31 -1.43 -23.90
C THR A 752 13.35 -1.62 -25.41
N ARG A 753 14.53 -1.83 -26.00
CA ARG A 753 14.65 -2.17 -27.43
C ARG A 753 14.17 -3.60 -27.68
N ASN A 754 13.53 -3.82 -28.83
CA ASN A 754 13.36 -5.16 -29.36
C ASN A 754 14.68 -5.62 -30.02
N PRO A 755 15.30 -6.73 -29.60
CA PRO A 755 16.53 -7.24 -30.22
C PRO A 755 16.31 -7.77 -31.65
N GLU A 756 15.09 -8.22 -31.99
CA GLU A 756 14.80 -8.85 -33.29
C GLU A 756 14.52 -7.85 -34.42
N THR A 757 14.21 -6.60 -34.09
CA THR A 757 13.78 -5.61 -35.08
C THR A 757 14.24 -4.23 -34.67
N ASP A 758 15.27 -3.71 -35.35
CA ASP A 758 15.77 -2.37 -35.05
C ASP A 758 14.68 -1.29 -35.27
N GLY A 759 14.71 -0.27 -34.41
CA GLY A 759 13.66 0.76 -34.33
C GLY A 759 12.38 0.34 -33.58
N ASP A 760 12.17 -0.94 -33.27
CA ASP A 760 11.06 -1.40 -32.41
C ASP A 760 11.47 -1.40 -30.92
N TYR A 761 10.48 -1.12 -30.07
CA TYR A 761 10.61 -1.02 -28.62
C TYR A 761 9.41 -1.67 -27.94
N PHE A 762 9.62 -2.23 -26.75
CA PHE A 762 8.56 -2.76 -25.90
C PHE A 762 8.27 -1.79 -24.74
N VAL A 763 6.98 -1.56 -24.50
CA VAL A 763 6.53 -0.74 -23.37
C VAL A 763 6.61 -1.56 -22.08
N ILE A 764 7.49 -1.12 -21.17
CA ILE A 764 7.59 -1.69 -19.83
C ILE A 764 6.45 -1.09 -19.00
N HIS A 765 5.29 -1.72 -19.12
CA HIS A 765 4.04 -1.28 -18.49
C HIS A 765 3.85 -1.83 -17.08
N THR A 766 4.71 -2.75 -16.63
CA THR A 766 4.62 -3.44 -15.34
C THR A 766 5.56 -2.84 -14.28
N VAL A 767 5.92 -1.55 -14.41
CA VAL A 767 6.78 -0.86 -13.43
C VAL A 767 6.01 -0.50 -12.16
N ASP A 768 4.79 0.02 -12.34
CA ASP A 768 3.88 0.48 -11.29
C ASP A 768 2.43 0.43 -11.77
N THR A 769 1.49 0.58 -10.84
CA THR A 769 0.04 0.49 -11.07
C THR A 769 -0.50 1.57 -12.01
N ASP A 770 -0.02 2.81 -11.90
CA ASP A 770 -0.44 3.93 -12.76
C ASP A 770 0.00 3.73 -14.21
N MET A 771 1.26 3.31 -14.42
CA MET A 771 1.79 2.97 -15.75
C MET A 771 1.00 1.84 -16.38
N PHE A 772 0.70 0.80 -15.59
CA PHE A 772 -0.08 -0.36 -16.02
C PHE A 772 -1.48 0.05 -16.48
N LEU A 773 -2.22 0.79 -15.64
CA LEU A 773 -3.59 1.24 -15.96
C LEU A 773 -3.62 2.18 -17.17
N ARG A 774 -2.68 3.14 -17.28
CA ARG A 774 -2.58 4.01 -18.47
C ARG A 774 -2.33 3.22 -19.74
N VAL A 775 -1.46 2.20 -19.69
CA VAL A 775 -1.21 1.33 -20.84
C VAL A 775 -2.43 0.47 -21.16
N LYS A 776 -3.17 -0.06 -20.18
CA LYS A 776 -4.42 -0.79 -20.42
C LYS A 776 -5.49 0.10 -21.06
N ALA A 777 -5.65 1.35 -20.59
CA ALA A 777 -6.58 2.32 -21.18
C ALA A 777 -6.21 2.66 -22.63
N LEU A 778 -4.92 2.91 -22.92
CA LEU A 778 -4.44 3.12 -24.28
C LEU A 778 -4.65 1.89 -25.18
N GLN A 779 -4.42 0.67 -24.67
CA GLN A 779 -4.70 -0.56 -25.40
C GLN A 779 -6.20 -0.72 -25.72
N ALA A 780 -7.10 -0.39 -24.80
CA ALA A 780 -8.54 -0.42 -25.03
C ALA A 780 -8.96 0.60 -26.11
N SER A 781 -8.51 1.85 -26.00
CA SER A 781 -8.78 2.90 -27.00
C SER A 781 -8.23 2.61 -28.41
N ALA A 782 -7.24 1.71 -28.51
CA ALA A 782 -6.59 1.35 -29.75
C ALA A 782 -7.19 0.12 -30.45
N GLN A 783 -8.12 -0.61 -29.82
CA GLN A 783 -8.88 -1.67 -30.47
C GLN A 783 -10.06 -1.05 -31.24
N PRO A 784 -10.26 -1.34 -32.54
CA PRO A 784 -11.51 -1.02 -33.19
C PRO A 784 -12.64 -1.85 -32.53
N LEU A 785 -13.79 -1.20 -32.33
CA LEU A 785 -15.05 -1.82 -31.93
C LEU A 785 -15.49 -2.91 -32.92
#